data_AF-A0A2G9NLT9-F1
#
_entry.id   AF-A0A2G9NLT9-F1
#
_cell.length_a   1.000
_cell.length_b   1.000
_cell.length_c   1.000
_cell.angle_alpha   90.00
_cell.angle_beta   90.00
_cell.angle_gamma   90.00
#
_symmetry.space_group_name_H-M   'P 1'
#
loop_
_entity.id
_entity.type
_entity.pdbx_description
1 polymer ?
#
loop_
_entity_poly.entity_id
_entity_poly.type
_entity_poly.pdbx_seq_one_letter_code
_entity_poly.pdbx_strand_id
1 'polypeptide(L)'
;SSGVPTQCYNEASSVCLTNGNICSPSPETCNNVDDNCDTTVDSFSESCGLGICAGGSRTCTTGNWGSCSTDSLIINESCNNLDDDCDGTVDESLTQECGTDEGICTKGTQTCSVGNWGTCAGTYIGPEEEVCDGLDNNCNGVIDENDVCGNYPNGTLVSPLDNYISYTGNINFNCSGKDDSGLSNITLYHNINGNMLPNETKIVTGTSNSTIWTINSIAHGTNFNWNCLIYDNESHFSWASNTTYSVNVTILNHPPIVSLIFPENNTLFPGYINDVTFNSSVQDLEGLANCTLYTNVTGTWAANDTSSISGTFNYTNFTMNNLPNGTYLWNVGCFDNDSAFSFAPNNWTFTINYTGESYCQEITEENSVYTLVNDVHSSGTCFNITANNVTIDGHGYTIFYAESFEGKGIYTSGYNNTNIHNLTLFINNSSRTKSPAINFLGSRNFSISNISMDISCSTITSNANCHGISLLNTDYSYISDVDISVSGHHSDGILITTSGPDVSINHRIDNVAIFADGSESSGIVFTSSNGGIDGIFINNSNIHSEDYYGVMVNSGPDILGEGNVYMENTFLSSSVLNRYSLYLQDSESSFIVDSNFSTISGADVRVSGGDHEFLNVSYIDESVSSGNLVRGWYLDIKVNDSHGNDIYQANVSGGDVFGSLDFSELTYLNGKIATKSLAEYVNNGTVVYYNNYTINVTKFGYSPNSATVNFTETQNTFLVITLSNNLPSVSSVIINSSHGTNLTNENLTIYTTATDIDGDDVKNIYNWYKNNQSLTSLYLAFEGSSNTTFTRDYSNRGNNGKVINAIWDSQGGYDNAGAYLFSDLDERVIVEDSDNVDMNSNFTILSWVYPKTDLYGIIMKGDLSDQNDYRFYSWSGHLRFRWGNGSEVGEASCLDCTTQINNWIFLGVVYHCNSTSSSVDFYINGVYNSTEIDDVSCLKSGSNDLWIGSRPNLAYTLNGTIDEVRIYNETLPFDQIMAIYDDNTNIIVSSETETEDSYMCEVIPYDGKEDGQSVNSSELIIVESPNDTYKFYIKDSLGNNVSWLGSEGNIVLKGSCFAQSNCVTNDGSSFIIGNATDSTTAFINSTGDLCIEQGDCSDLSTSCNPTSDAFIIKNSSSANVAYINYNGDLCLTGRLYENSNP
;
A
#
# COMPACT_ATOMS: atom_id res chain seq x y z
N SER A 1 30.79 -130.58 28.72
CA SER A 1 30.15 -130.09 29.94
C SER A 1 30.09 -128.57 29.87
N SER A 2 28.87 -128.02 29.87
CA SER A 2 28.43 -126.64 30.26
C SER A 2 29.33 -125.46 29.88
N GLY A 3 28.93 -124.45 29.11
CA GLY A 3 27.64 -123.99 28.59
C GLY A 3 27.84 -122.52 28.19
N VAL A 4 27.46 -122.17 26.96
CA VAL A 4 27.53 -120.85 26.26
C VAL A 4 26.07 -120.59 25.78
N PRO A 5 25.54 -119.38 25.39
CA PRO A 5 26.10 -118.08 24.92
C PRO A 5 25.46 -116.86 25.65
N THR A 6 25.74 -115.56 25.37
CA THR A 6 25.50 -114.73 24.16
C THR A 6 26.16 -113.35 24.37
N GLN A 7 27.07 -112.89 23.50
CA GLN A 7 26.88 -111.96 22.36
C GLN A 7 26.22 -110.60 22.67
N CYS A 8 26.99 -109.51 22.49
CA CYS A 8 26.51 -108.26 21.89
C CYS A 8 27.46 -107.90 20.73
N TYR A 9 26.89 -107.79 19.53
CA TYR A 9 27.52 -107.31 18.30
C TYR A 9 27.10 -105.84 18.07
N ASN A 10 28.00 -105.07 17.46
CA ASN A 10 27.88 -103.75 16.82
C ASN A 10 26.49 -103.06 16.78
N GLU A 11 26.41 -101.84 17.33
CA GLU A 11 26.30 -100.56 16.61
C GLU A 11 26.44 -99.42 17.65
N ALA A 12 26.65 -98.19 17.19
CA ALA A 12 27.09 -97.06 18.01
C ALA A 12 26.18 -96.74 19.23
N SER A 13 26.84 -96.31 20.31
CA SER A 13 26.34 -95.61 21.51
C SER A 13 25.34 -96.34 22.44
N SER A 14 25.79 -97.35 23.21
CA SER A 14 25.19 -97.68 24.54
C SER A 14 26.17 -98.49 25.44
N VAL A 15 26.25 -98.16 26.74
CA VAL A 15 27.25 -98.67 27.71
C VAL A 15 26.57 -99.52 28.81
N CYS A 16 27.18 -100.64 29.21
CA CYS A 16 26.67 -101.54 30.27
C CYS A 16 27.30 -101.22 31.65
N LEU A 17 26.47 -101.02 32.68
CA LEU A 17 26.91 -100.86 34.08
C LEU A 17 26.78 -102.16 34.90
N THR A 18 27.59 -102.28 35.95
CA THR A 18 27.94 -103.51 36.71
C THR A 18 26.81 -104.25 37.44
N ASN A 19 25.55 -103.81 37.31
CA ASN A 19 24.36 -104.47 37.88
C ASN A 19 23.30 -104.91 36.84
N GLY A 20 23.63 -104.93 35.54
CA GLY A 20 22.80 -105.64 34.55
C GLY A 20 21.56 -104.90 34.03
N ASN A 21 21.45 -103.59 34.25
CA ASN A 21 20.49 -102.75 33.51
C ASN A 21 21.17 -102.12 32.27
N ILE A 22 20.43 -102.07 31.17
CA ILE A 22 20.83 -101.47 29.89
C ILE A 22 20.52 -99.97 29.96
N CYS A 23 21.54 -99.12 29.77
CA CYS A 23 21.39 -97.68 29.70
C CYS A 23 21.55 -97.25 28.23
N SER A 24 20.54 -96.60 27.66
CA SER A 24 20.55 -96.05 26.30
C SER A 24 20.89 -94.57 26.41
N PRO A 25 22.07 -94.11 25.96
CA PRO A 25 22.52 -92.76 26.21
C PRO A 25 21.60 -91.76 25.50
N SER A 26 20.92 -90.94 26.29
CA SER A 26 20.25 -89.72 25.85
C SER A 26 21.06 -88.49 26.29
N PRO A 27 20.84 -87.31 25.70
CA PRO A 27 21.44 -86.07 26.22
C PRO A 27 21.10 -85.92 27.71
N GLU A 28 22.10 -85.57 28.51
CA GLU A 28 21.97 -85.48 29.97
C GLU A 28 20.91 -84.45 30.36
N THR A 29 19.99 -84.81 31.26
CA THR A 29 19.00 -83.88 31.81
C THR A 29 19.10 -83.83 33.32
N CYS A 30 19.01 -82.64 33.91
CA CYS A 30 19.19 -82.42 35.35
C CYS A 30 18.01 -83.03 36.15
N ASN A 31 18.07 -84.32 36.44
CA ASN A 31 16.93 -85.10 36.95
C ASN A 31 17.31 -86.16 38.02
N ASN A 32 18.60 -86.20 38.44
CA ASN A 32 19.15 -87.15 39.40
C ASN A 32 19.30 -88.59 38.87
N VAL A 33 19.34 -88.75 37.55
CA VAL A 33 19.58 -90.00 36.80
C VAL A 33 20.75 -89.76 35.85
N ASP A 34 21.65 -90.74 35.75
CA ASP A 34 22.74 -90.76 34.75
C ASP A 34 22.14 -91.15 33.39
N ASP A 35 21.71 -90.15 32.62
CA ASP A 35 20.98 -90.32 31.35
C ASP A 35 21.91 -90.68 30.17
N ASN A 36 23.16 -90.19 30.21
CA ASN A 36 24.18 -90.40 29.19
C ASN A 36 25.09 -91.61 29.47
N CYS A 37 24.90 -92.27 30.62
CA CYS A 37 25.51 -93.52 31.03
C CYS A 37 27.04 -93.45 31.26
N ASP A 38 27.56 -92.28 31.65
CA ASP A 38 29.01 -92.04 31.83
C ASP A 38 29.53 -92.31 33.25
N THR A 39 28.67 -92.82 34.14
CA THR A 39 28.91 -93.14 35.57
C THR A 39 28.92 -91.94 36.52
N THR A 40 28.59 -90.75 36.04
CA THR A 40 28.38 -89.55 36.85
C THR A 40 26.94 -89.08 36.71
N VAL A 41 26.24 -88.87 37.84
CA VAL A 41 24.84 -88.42 37.82
C VAL A 41 24.81 -86.90 37.63
N ASP A 42 24.18 -86.42 36.54
CA ASP A 42 23.96 -85.02 36.18
C ASP A 42 25.23 -84.13 36.03
N SER A 43 26.39 -84.64 35.59
CA SER A 43 27.64 -83.85 35.57
C SER A 43 27.84 -83.01 34.30
N PHE A 44 26.85 -82.17 33.96
CA PHE A 44 26.93 -81.25 32.82
C PHE A 44 26.59 -79.81 33.22
N SER A 45 27.12 -78.86 32.46
CA SER A 45 26.86 -77.43 32.64
C SER A 45 26.09 -76.85 31.46
N GLU A 46 25.20 -75.92 31.76
CA GLU A 46 24.52 -75.10 30.76
C GLU A 46 24.77 -73.62 31.01
N SER A 47 24.59 -72.82 29.97
CA SER A 47 24.67 -71.36 30.05
C SER A 47 23.46 -70.81 30.84
N CYS A 48 23.71 -69.86 31.72
CA CYS A 48 22.70 -69.18 32.51
C CYS A 48 23.02 -67.68 32.63
N GLY A 49 22.05 -66.90 33.13
CA GLY A 49 22.12 -65.44 33.23
C GLY A 49 21.24 -64.73 32.19
N LEU A 50 20.85 -63.48 32.47
CA LEU A 50 20.09 -62.59 31.58
C LEU A 50 20.92 -61.30 31.38
N GLY A 51 20.75 -60.61 30.25
CA GLY A 51 21.50 -59.39 29.96
C GLY A 51 23.01 -59.62 29.75
N ILE A 52 23.85 -58.73 30.28
CA ILE A 52 25.32 -58.84 30.18
C ILE A 52 25.88 -60.08 30.90
N CYS A 53 25.14 -60.62 31.86
CA CYS A 53 25.45 -61.85 32.58
C CYS A 53 25.11 -63.14 31.79
N ALA A 54 24.61 -63.06 30.54
CA ALA A 54 24.19 -64.20 29.72
C ALA A 54 25.32 -65.18 29.30
N GLY A 55 26.54 -65.00 29.82
CA GLY A 55 27.67 -65.92 29.67
C GLY A 55 27.98 -66.77 30.90
N GLY A 56 27.18 -66.69 31.98
CA GLY A 56 27.36 -67.47 33.21
C GLY A 56 27.18 -68.98 32.98
N SER A 57 27.77 -69.80 33.84
CA SER A 57 27.61 -71.27 33.77
C SER A 57 27.06 -71.82 35.08
N ARG A 58 26.04 -72.67 34.99
CA ARG A 58 25.53 -73.46 36.13
C ARG A 58 25.74 -74.94 35.87
N THR A 59 26.19 -75.65 36.89
CA THR A 59 26.37 -77.11 36.88
C THR A 59 25.20 -77.76 37.59
N CYS A 60 24.59 -78.78 36.99
CA CYS A 60 23.65 -79.61 37.72
C CYS A 60 24.41 -80.52 38.68
N THR A 61 23.94 -80.66 39.92
CA THR A 61 24.43 -81.68 40.84
C THR A 61 23.26 -82.27 41.62
N THR A 62 23.04 -83.58 41.51
CA THR A 62 21.99 -84.33 42.21
C THR A 62 20.55 -83.87 41.92
N GLY A 63 20.22 -83.73 40.64
CA GLY A 63 18.88 -83.40 40.14
C GLY A 63 18.41 -81.97 40.39
N ASN A 64 19.32 -81.09 40.83
CA ASN A 64 19.06 -79.67 40.97
C ASN A 64 20.21 -78.88 40.35
N TRP A 65 19.86 -77.83 39.61
CA TRP A 65 20.85 -76.89 39.11
C TRP A 65 21.50 -76.14 40.27
N GLY A 66 22.83 -76.09 40.27
CA GLY A 66 23.58 -75.16 41.11
C GLY A 66 23.28 -73.71 40.75
N SER A 67 23.64 -72.80 41.65
CA SER A 67 23.58 -71.35 41.38
C SER A 67 24.40 -71.01 40.13
N CYS A 68 23.92 -70.04 39.35
CA CYS A 68 24.63 -69.54 38.18
C CYS A 68 25.93 -68.86 38.62
N SER A 69 27.09 -69.31 38.12
CA SER A 69 28.38 -68.68 38.39
C SER A 69 28.69 -67.70 37.27
N THR A 70 28.68 -66.41 37.62
CA THR A 70 28.92 -65.25 36.74
C THR A 70 30.16 -64.46 37.14
N ASP A 71 30.94 -64.94 38.12
CA ASP A 71 32.06 -64.25 38.79
C ASP A 71 33.11 -63.62 37.86
N SER A 72 33.25 -64.10 36.64
CA SER A 72 34.20 -63.56 35.64
C SER A 72 33.63 -62.46 34.74
N LEU A 73 32.35 -62.10 34.89
CA LEU A 73 31.63 -61.10 34.07
C LEU A 73 31.13 -59.88 34.88
N ILE A 74 31.31 -59.88 36.20
CA ILE A 74 30.89 -58.81 37.12
C ILE A 74 31.69 -57.54 36.85
N ILE A 75 31.00 -56.45 36.55
CA ILE A 75 31.53 -55.07 36.57
C ILE A 75 30.70 -54.22 37.53
N ASN A 76 31.14 -53.00 37.87
CA ASN A 76 30.35 -52.14 38.75
C ASN A 76 29.02 -51.74 38.08
N GLU A 77 27.94 -51.82 38.85
CA GLU A 77 26.59 -51.46 38.45
C GLU A 77 26.53 -50.06 37.81
N SER A 78 26.00 -49.97 36.59
CA SER A 78 25.80 -48.70 35.87
C SER A 78 24.33 -48.56 35.51
N CYS A 79 23.79 -47.34 35.56
CA CYS A 79 22.37 -47.07 35.29
C CYS A 79 22.05 -47.27 33.80
N ASN A 80 21.83 -48.51 33.36
CA ASN A 80 21.68 -48.88 31.95
C ASN A 80 20.60 -49.95 31.69
N ASN A 81 19.81 -50.32 32.70
CA ASN A 81 18.74 -51.31 32.61
C ASN A 81 19.23 -52.75 32.42
N LEU A 82 20.49 -52.99 32.78
CA LEU A 82 21.14 -54.29 32.83
C LEU A 82 21.65 -54.51 34.24
N ASP A 83 21.57 -55.75 34.72
CA ASP A 83 22.23 -56.22 35.93
C ASP A 83 23.72 -56.41 35.59
N ASP A 84 24.54 -55.39 35.86
CA ASP A 84 25.93 -55.30 35.42
C ASP A 84 26.89 -56.02 36.37
N ASP A 85 26.51 -56.11 37.64
CA ASP A 85 27.27 -56.78 38.70
C ASP A 85 26.77 -58.20 39.01
N CYS A 86 25.73 -58.64 38.30
CA CYS A 86 25.17 -59.98 38.29
C CYS A 86 24.65 -60.46 39.66
N ASP A 87 24.19 -59.55 40.53
CA ASP A 87 23.65 -59.88 41.85
C ASP A 87 22.15 -60.29 41.83
N GLY A 88 21.50 -60.14 40.67
CA GLY A 88 20.11 -60.50 40.42
C GLY A 88 19.12 -59.36 40.61
N THR A 89 19.60 -58.15 40.91
CA THR A 89 18.83 -56.91 40.82
C THR A 89 19.34 -56.05 39.66
N VAL A 90 18.47 -55.20 39.11
CA VAL A 90 18.82 -54.34 37.96
C VAL A 90 18.90 -52.91 38.46
N ASP A 91 20.07 -52.28 38.28
CA ASP A 91 20.37 -50.90 38.65
C ASP A 91 20.06 -50.53 40.13
N GLU A 92 20.31 -51.44 41.07
CA GLU A 92 19.98 -51.20 42.47
C GLU A 92 20.95 -50.25 43.18
N SER A 93 20.41 -49.48 44.12
CA SER A 93 21.18 -48.60 45.02
C SER A 93 22.10 -47.57 44.32
N LEU A 94 21.95 -47.39 43.01
CA LEU A 94 22.63 -46.36 42.25
C LEU A 94 21.98 -45.01 42.53
N THR A 95 22.75 -44.14 43.17
CA THR A 95 22.40 -42.73 43.38
C THR A 95 23.49 -41.84 42.86
N GLN A 96 23.12 -40.75 42.18
CA GLN A 96 24.06 -39.71 41.79
C GLN A 96 23.57 -38.34 42.28
N GLU A 97 24.51 -37.45 42.58
CA GLU A 97 24.17 -36.05 42.82
C GLU A 97 23.66 -35.43 41.52
N CYS A 98 22.67 -34.56 41.66
CA CYS A 98 22.03 -33.88 40.55
C CYS A 98 21.73 -32.43 40.96
N GLY A 99 21.70 -31.53 39.99
CA GLY A 99 21.56 -30.10 40.26
C GLY A 99 22.89 -29.40 40.58
N THR A 100 22.78 -28.09 40.83
CA THR A 100 23.87 -27.17 41.18
C THR A 100 23.60 -26.53 42.55
N ASP A 101 24.63 -25.95 43.17
CA ASP A 101 24.48 -25.07 44.35
C ASP A 101 24.85 -23.64 43.93
N GLU A 102 24.32 -23.19 42.79
CA GLU A 102 24.51 -21.85 42.23
C GLU A 102 23.14 -21.15 42.23
N GLY A 103 23.12 -19.85 42.53
CA GLY A 103 21.87 -19.09 42.66
C GLY A 103 20.97 -19.55 43.81
N ILE A 104 19.68 -19.73 43.52
CA ILE A 104 18.70 -20.28 44.48
C ILE A 104 18.66 -21.81 44.47
N CYS A 105 19.32 -22.43 43.49
CA CYS A 105 19.33 -23.88 43.38
C CYS A 105 20.13 -24.53 44.49
N THR A 106 19.72 -25.76 44.76
CA THR A 106 20.33 -26.63 45.76
C THR A 106 20.45 -28.02 45.17
N LYS A 107 21.56 -28.70 45.43
CA LYS A 107 21.75 -30.06 44.94
C LYS A 107 20.73 -31.05 45.52
N GLY A 108 20.35 -32.00 44.68
CA GLY A 108 19.55 -33.15 45.03
C GLY A 108 20.27 -34.47 44.78
N THR A 109 19.52 -35.55 44.90
CA THR A 109 19.98 -36.90 44.56
C THR A 109 19.00 -37.56 43.61
N GLN A 110 19.50 -38.05 42.48
CA GLN A 110 18.75 -38.93 41.57
C GLN A 110 19.00 -40.37 41.98
N THR A 111 17.97 -41.20 41.90
CA THR A 111 18.07 -42.65 42.10
C THR A 111 17.82 -43.30 40.74
N CYS A 112 18.70 -44.21 40.32
CA CYS A 112 18.45 -44.97 39.11
C CYS A 112 17.31 -45.96 39.33
N SER A 113 16.45 -46.10 38.34
CA SER A 113 15.49 -47.21 38.28
C SER A 113 15.27 -47.60 36.83
N VAL A 114 15.62 -48.84 36.47
CA VAL A 114 15.36 -49.43 35.14
C VAL A 114 16.08 -48.62 34.03
N GLY A 115 17.38 -48.42 34.22
CA GLY A 115 18.34 -47.77 33.31
C GLY A 115 18.15 -46.29 33.05
N ASN A 116 17.28 -45.65 33.83
CA ASN A 116 17.07 -44.23 33.76
C ASN A 116 17.24 -43.64 35.16
N TRP A 117 18.02 -42.56 35.24
CA TRP A 117 18.08 -41.76 36.44
C TRP A 117 16.71 -41.11 36.66
N GLY A 118 16.11 -41.35 37.82
CA GLY A 118 14.83 -40.75 38.20
C GLY A 118 14.93 -39.23 38.34
N THR A 119 13.83 -38.58 38.71
CA THR A 119 13.84 -37.14 38.97
C THR A 119 14.73 -36.80 40.18
N CYS A 120 15.39 -35.65 40.13
CA CYS A 120 16.24 -35.17 41.23
C CYS A 120 15.38 -34.89 42.47
N ALA A 121 15.67 -35.55 43.60
CA ALA A 121 14.85 -35.50 44.81
C ALA A 121 15.67 -35.07 46.04
N GLY A 122 15.00 -34.59 47.10
CA GLY A 122 15.62 -34.14 48.34
C GLY A 122 15.39 -32.65 48.60
N THR A 123 16.41 -31.93 49.10
CA THR A 123 16.38 -30.46 49.23
C THR A 123 16.53 -29.74 47.89
N TYR A 124 16.41 -30.45 46.77
CA TYR A 124 16.63 -29.97 45.41
C TYR A 124 15.66 -28.84 45.04
N ILE A 125 16.22 -27.69 44.72
CA ILE A 125 15.59 -26.62 43.97
C ILE A 125 16.32 -26.62 42.62
N GLY A 126 15.58 -26.95 41.56
CA GLY A 126 16.13 -27.06 40.21
C GLY A 126 16.12 -25.73 39.48
N PRO A 127 16.87 -25.63 38.37
CA PRO A 127 16.86 -24.44 37.55
C PRO A 127 15.46 -24.27 36.92
N GLU A 128 14.81 -23.17 37.24
CA GLU A 128 13.55 -22.72 36.64
C GLU A 128 13.86 -21.67 35.57
N GLU A 129 12.85 -21.28 34.78
CA GLU A 129 13.01 -20.19 33.82
C GLU A 129 13.30 -18.88 34.56
N GLU A 130 14.23 -18.07 34.05
CA GLU A 130 14.64 -16.83 34.72
C GLU A 130 13.47 -15.86 34.88
N VAL A 131 13.43 -15.19 36.03
CA VAL A 131 12.42 -14.19 36.37
C VAL A 131 13.06 -13.10 37.21
N CYS A 132 12.67 -11.84 36.96
CA CYS A 132 13.35 -10.63 37.43
C CYS A 132 13.15 -10.30 38.90
N ASP A 133 13.54 -11.21 39.78
CA ASP A 133 13.39 -11.06 41.22
C ASP A 133 14.74 -10.78 41.93
N GLY A 134 15.83 -10.66 41.17
CA GLY A 134 17.18 -10.39 41.67
C GLY A 134 17.87 -11.63 42.23
N LEU A 135 17.39 -12.81 41.86
CA LEU A 135 17.93 -14.12 42.18
C LEU A 135 18.31 -14.83 40.86
N ASP A 136 19.17 -15.85 40.95
CA ASP A 136 19.60 -16.66 39.80
C ASP A 136 18.72 -17.93 39.79
N ASN A 137 17.66 -17.91 38.99
CA ASN A 137 16.56 -18.88 39.06
C ASN A 137 16.79 -20.10 38.16
N ASN A 138 17.57 -19.94 37.08
CA ASN A 138 18.04 -20.99 36.18
C ASN A 138 19.42 -21.54 36.59
N CYS A 139 20.03 -20.96 37.61
CA CYS A 139 21.16 -21.49 38.36
C CYS A 139 22.40 -21.74 37.52
N ASN A 140 22.66 -20.86 36.56
CA ASN A 140 23.85 -20.90 35.72
C ASN A 140 25.02 -20.07 36.28
N GLY A 141 24.83 -19.45 37.45
CA GLY A 141 25.87 -18.70 38.17
C GLY A 141 25.94 -17.22 37.79
N VAL A 142 25.01 -16.75 36.97
CA VAL A 142 24.76 -15.33 36.68
C VAL A 142 23.39 -14.99 37.26
N ILE A 143 23.17 -13.75 37.70
CA ILE A 143 21.85 -13.32 38.19
C ILE A 143 21.16 -12.60 37.04
N ASP A 144 19.91 -12.98 36.74
CA ASP A 144 19.02 -12.37 35.74
C ASP A 144 19.60 -12.28 34.30
N GLU A 145 20.14 -13.37 33.76
CA GLU A 145 20.74 -13.44 32.41
C GLU A 145 19.81 -13.98 31.31
N ASN A 146 20.27 -13.90 30.05
CA ASN A 146 19.48 -14.18 28.84
C ASN A 146 18.22 -13.30 28.66
N ASP A 147 18.29 -12.02 29.06
CA ASP A 147 17.32 -10.98 28.65
C ASP A 147 15.83 -11.32 28.92
N VAL A 148 15.58 -12.23 29.87
CA VAL A 148 14.24 -12.59 30.34
C VAL A 148 13.69 -11.53 31.32
N CYS A 149 14.55 -10.58 31.68
CA CYS A 149 14.22 -9.29 32.24
C CYS A 149 14.43 -8.26 31.20
N GLY A 150 13.38 -8.05 30.38
CA GLY A 150 13.39 -7.12 29.24
C GLY A 150 14.32 -5.96 29.54
N ASN A 151 15.46 -5.96 28.85
CA ASN A 151 16.45 -4.89 28.98
C ASN A 151 15.70 -3.57 28.94
N TYR A 152 15.90 -2.70 29.94
CA TYR A 152 15.34 -1.35 29.87
C TYR A 152 15.59 -0.77 28.48
N PRO A 153 14.57 -0.22 27.81
CA PRO A 153 14.66 0.11 26.40
C PRO A 153 15.82 1.07 26.18
N ASN A 154 16.83 0.67 25.42
CA ASN A 154 18.03 1.47 25.20
C ASN A 154 17.75 2.55 24.13
N GLY A 155 17.65 3.80 24.57
CA GLY A 155 17.46 4.91 23.65
C GLY A 155 18.76 5.57 23.24
N THR A 156 18.77 6.22 22.07
CA THR A 156 19.84 7.13 21.66
C THR A 156 19.29 8.46 21.13
N LEU A 157 19.98 9.55 21.46
CA LEU A 157 19.72 10.88 20.91
C LEU A 157 20.38 10.98 19.54
N VAL A 158 19.57 10.96 18.49
CA VAL A 158 20.04 10.87 17.09
C VAL A 158 20.30 12.27 16.51
N SER A 159 19.38 13.20 16.70
CA SER A 159 19.49 14.57 16.19
C SER A 159 18.57 15.51 17.00
N PRO A 160 18.94 16.78 17.23
CA PRO A 160 20.24 17.38 16.93
C PRO A 160 21.34 16.93 17.89
N LEU A 161 22.62 16.93 17.47
CA LEU A 161 23.75 16.55 18.33
C LEU A 161 23.90 17.46 19.56
N ASP A 162 24.62 17.01 20.60
CA ASP A 162 24.89 17.85 21.77
C ASP A 162 25.69 19.10 21.39
N ASN A 163 25.33 20.24 21.98
CA ASN A 163 25.80 21.59 21.65
C ASN A 163 25.43 22.06 20.24
N TYR A 164 24.35 21.52 19.67
CA TYR A 164 23.87 21.95 18.37
C TYR A 164 23.44 23.42 18.41
N ILE A 165 23.91 24.18 17.43
CA ILE A 165 23.51 25.56 17.22
C ILE A 165 22.48 25.56 16.09
N SER A 166 21.24 25.88 16.42
CA SER A 166 20.21 26.13 15.41
C SER A 166 20.24 27.59 15.01
N TYR A 167 20.25 27.82 13.69
CA TYR A 167 20.21 29.14 13.09
C TYR A 167 18.81 29.55 12.60
N THR A 168 17.78 28.71 12.77
CA THR A 168 16.43 28.92 12.20
C THR A 168 15.29 28.73 13.21
N GLY A 169 15.58 28.34 14.45
CA GLY A 169 14.57 28.09 15.49
C GLY A 169 13.64 26.88 15.24
N ASN A 170 13.68 26.27 14.05
CA ASN A 170 12.95 25.06 13.69
C ASN A 170 13.87 23.86 13.81
N ILE A 171 13.55 22.96 14.74
CA ILE A 171 14.46 21.87 15.12
C ILE A 171 13.71 20.55 15.10
N ASN A 172 14.26 19.59 14.36
CA ASN A 172 13.81 18.21 14.34
C ASN A 172 14.56 17.42 15.40
N PHE A 173 13.83 16.96 16.41
CA PHE A 173 14.31 16.06 17.45
C PHE A 173 14.04 14.64 17.02
N ASN A 174 15.10 13.87 16.81
CA ASN A 174 15.04 12.45 16.50
C ASN A 174 15.62 11.66 17.67
N CYS A 175 14.82 10.76 18.20
CA CYS A 175 15.25 9.74 19.15
C CYS A 175 14.97 8.37 18.57
N SER A 176 15.91 7.46 18.75
CA SER A 176 15.66 6.04 18.55
C SER A 176 15.59 5.34 19.90
N GLY A 177 14.71 4.35 19.98
CA GLY A 177 14.70 3.34 21.02
C GLY A 177 15.05 1.99 20.41
N LYS A 178 15.69 1.14 21.19
CA LYS A 178 15.84 -0.29 20.92
C LYS A 178 15.49 -1.03 22.18
N ASP A 179 14.75 -2.11 22.04
CA ASP A 179 14.28 -2.92 23.15
C ASP A 179 13.99 -4.31 22.63
N ASP A 180 14.48 -5.32 23.34
CA ASP A 180 14.44 -6.70 22.89
C ASP A 180 13.01 -7.30 23.00
N SER A 181 12.15 -6.69 23.83
CA SER A 181 10.74 -7.05 24.05
C SER A 181 9.74 -6.18 23.26
N GLY A 182 10.25 -5.20 22.53
CA GLY A 182 9.46 -4.32 21.68
C GLY A 182 9.05 -3.03 22.38
N LEU A 183 9.15 -1.93 21.63
CA LEU A 183 8.84 -0.59 22.10
C LEU A 183 7.33 -0.35 22.13
N SER A 184 6.87 0.45 23.08
CA SER A 184 5.49 0.94 23.18
C SER A 184 5.38 2.39 22.72
N ASN A 185 6.26 3.25 23.22
CA ASN A 185 6.24 4.67 22.87
C ASN A 185 7.59 5.35 23.17
N ILE A 186 7.84 6.46 22.49
CA ILE A 186 8.93 7.37 22.83
C ILE A 186 8.31 8.73 23.12
N THR A 187 8.75 9.38 24.19
CA THR A 187 8.29 10.70 24.61
C THR A 187 9.44 11.69 24.57
N LEU A 188 9.27 12.79 23.84
CA LEU A 188 10.23 13.89 23.84
C LEU A 188 10.11 14.71 25.13
N TYR A 189 11.24 14.97 25.78
CA TYR A 189 11.35 15.91 26.90
C TYR A 189 12.29 17.06 26.58
N HIS A 190 11.91 18.26 26.97
CA HIS A 190 12.78 19.44 26.86
C HIS A 190 12.47 20.47 27.93
N ASN A 191 13.37 21.43 28.13
CA ASN A 191 13.16 22.55 29.06
C ASN A 191 13.11 23.94 28.39
N ILE A 192 12.64 24.03 27.14
CA ILE A 192 12.41 25.30 26.43
C ILE A 192 11.65 26.31 27.32
N ASN A 193 10.65 25.85 28.09
CA ASN A 193 9.83 26.69 28.99
C ASN A 193 10.34 26.71 30.45
N GLY A 194 11.61 26.37 30.68
CA GLY A 194 12.30 26.43 31.98
C GLY A 194 12.50 25.09 32.69
N ASN A 195 11.46 24.27 32.82
CA ASN A 195 11.54 22.94 33.45
C ASN A 195 11.54 21.82 32.41
N MET A 196 12.27 20.73 32.66
CA MET A 196 12.22 19.52 31.82
C MET A 196 10.84 18.89 31.93
N LEU A 197 10.05 18.98 30.86
CA LEU A 197 8.68 18.49 30.78
C LEU A 197 8.50 17.63 29.52
N PRO A 198 7.58 16.65 29.55
CA PRO A 198 7.20 15.92 28.34
C PRO A 198 6.48 16.86 27.38
N ASN A 199 6.81 16.77 26.09
CA ASN A 199 6.17 17.53 25.04
C ASN A 199 5.10 16.69 24.33
N GLU A 200 5.54 15.66 23.60
CA GLU A 200 4.67 14.77 22.84
C GLU A 200 5.18 13.33 22.94
N THR A 201 4.25 12.40 23.08
CA THR A 201 4.50 10.95 23.08
C THR A 201 4.06 10.37 21.75
N LYS A 202 4.97 9.70 21.04
CA LYS A 202 4.66 8.94 19.83
C LYS A 202 4.65 7.46 20.15
N ILE A 203 3.53 6.80 19.84
CA ILE A 203 3.41 5.35 19.92
C ILE A 203 4.33 4.77 18.84
N VAL A 204 5.20 3.87 19.25
CA VAL A 204 6.08 3.12 18.37
C VAL A 204 5.90 1.65 18.66
N THR A 205 6.18 0.81 17.68
CA THR A 205 6.08 -0.65 17.82
C THR A 205 7.31 -1.30 17.22
N GLY A 206 7.57 -2.55 17.60
CA GLY A 206 8.75 -3.30 17.18
C GLY A 206 9.96 -3.07 18.10
N THR A 207 11.00 -3.89 17.94
CA THR A 207 12.18 -3.94 18.83
C THR A 207 13.21 -2.84 18.60
N SER A 208 13.04 -2.03 17.54
CA SER A 208 13.86 -0.85 17.29
C SER A 208 13.06 0.12 16.46
N ASN A 209 12.85 1.33 16.95
CA ASN A 209 12.08 2.34 16.23
C ASN A 209 12.64 3.73 16.54
N SER A 210 12.44 4.67 15.63
CA SER A 210 12.89 6.05 15.81
C SER A 210 11.79 7.00 15.40
N THR A 211 11.65 8.08 16.17
CA THR A 211 10.59 9.05 15.96
C THR A 211 11.17 10.44 15.89
N ILE A 212 10.62 11.22 14.97
CA ILE A 212 10.99 12.62 14.78
C ILE A 212 9.85 13.50 15.27
N TRP A 213 10.18 14.48 16.11
CA TRP A 213 9.31 15.61 16.43
C TRP A 213 9.90 16.87 15.86
N THR A 214 9.03 17.74 15.36
CA THR A 214 9.41 19.06 14.87
C THR A 214 8.87 20.10 15.83
N ILE A 215 9.76 20.84 16.49
CA ILE A 215 9.37 22.05 17.23
C ILE A 215 9.80 23.24 16.39
N ASN A 216 8.81 24.02 15.98
CA ASN A 216 9.01 25.23 15.17
C ASN A 216 8.99 26.48 16.05
N SER A 217 9.61 27.54 15.55
CA SER A 217 9.54 28.88 16.14
C SER A 217 10.10 28.97 17.57
N ILE A 218 11.16 28.23 17.89
CA ILE A 218 11.86 28.38 19.18
C ILE A 218 12.59 29.73 19.17
N ALA A 219 12.34 30.56 20.19
CA ALA A 219 12.82 31.93 20.23
C ALA A 219 14.35 32.05 20.18
N HIS A 220 14.86 33.06 19.49
CA HIS A 220 16.29 33.40 19.47
C HIS A 220 16.87 33.60 20.88
N GLY A 221 18.09 33.12 21.10
CA GLY A 221 18.77 33.19 22.40
C GLY A 221 18.30 32.15 23.40
N THR A 222 17.38 31.25 23.02
CA THR A 222 16.94 30.14 23.86
C THR A 222 18.02 29.07 23.89
N ASN A 223 18.56 28.84 25.07
CA ASN A 223 19.46 27.72 25.35
C ASN A 223 18.70 26.74 26.23
N PHE A 224 18.52 25.52 25.73
CA PHE A 224 17.73 24.50 26.40
C PHE A 224 18.34 23.12 26.16
N ASN A 225 17.92 22.21 27.00
CA ASN A 225 18.31 20.82 27.02
C ASN A 225 17.12 19.96 26.62
N TRP A 226 17.40 18.85 25.95
CA TRP A 226 16.40 17.90 25.54
C TRP A 226 16.89 16.46 25.75
N ASN A 227 15.95 15.54 25.87
CA ASN A 227 16.18 14.10 25.96
C ASN A 227 14.89 13.37 25.53
N CYS A 228 14.93 12.05 25.38
CA CYS A 228 13.73 11.25 25.18
C CYS A 228 13.61 10.17 26.24
N LEU A 229 12.36 9.88 26.62
CA LEU A 229 12.00 8.78 27.49
C LEU A 229 11.36 7.69 26.63
N ILE A 230 11.99 6.52 26.58
CA ILE A 230 11.53 5.39 25.78
C ILE A 230 10.81 4.43 26.72
N TYR A 231 9.65 3.92 26.32
CA TYR A 231 8.93 2.84 26.98
C TYR A 231 8.87 1.61 26.09
N ASP A 232 9.02 0.44 26.70
CA ASP A 232 8.74 -0.85 26.09
C ASP A 232 7.26 -1.25 26.26
N ASN A 233 6.86 -2.37 25.66
CA ASN A 233 5.52 -2.93 25.77
C ASN A 233 5.19 -3.45 27.17
N GLU A 234 6.19 -3.66 28.01
CA GLU A 234 6.07 -4.11 29.41
C GLU A 234 6.05 -2.94 30.41
N SER A 235 6.09 -1.70 29.90
CA SER A 235 6.12 -0.43 30.66
C SER A 235 7.43 -0.14 31.40
N HIS A 236 8.53 -0.83 31.12
CA HIS A 236 9.86 -0.38 31.51
C HIS A 236 10.27 0.83 30.67
N PHE A 237 11.09 1.70 31.24
CA PHE A 237 11.51 2.91 30.56
C PHE A 237 12.95 3.30 30.82
N SER A 238 13.59 3.87 29.80
CA SER A 238 14.92 4.45 29.95
C SER A 238 15.02 5.80 29.24
N TRP A 239 15.96 6.63 29.70
CA TRP A 239 16.32 7.85 29.00
C TRP A 239 17.25 7.51 27.84
N ALA A 240 17.04 8.17 26.70
CA ALA A 240 17.88 8.01 25.50
C ALA A 240 19.35 8.37 25.69
N SER A 241 19.69 9.00 26.82
CA SER A 241 21.05 9.20 27.28
C SER A 241 21.03 9.57 28.77
N ASN A 242 22.10 9.21 29.50
CA ASN A 242 22.30 9.64 30.89
C ASN A 242 22.53 11.15 31.03
N THR A 243 22.73 11.87 29.93
CA THR A 243 22.86 13.32 29.88
C THR A 243 21.92 13.89 28.83
N THR A 244 21.29 15.02 29.14
CA THR A 244 20.51 15.77 28.14
C THR A 244 21.44 16.41 27.10
N TYR A 245 21.02 16.48 25.85
CA TYR A 245 21.73 17.23 24.82
C TYR A 245 21.30 18.69 24.84
N SER A 246 22.29 19.57 24.72
CA SER A 246 22.10 21.02 24.72
C SER A 246 21.91 21.53 23.30
N VAL A 247 20.95 22.44 23.15
CA VAL A 247 20.65 23.14 21.90
C VAL A 247 20.66 24.63 22.19
N ASN A 248 21.46 25.35 21.41
CA ASN A 248 21.49 26.81 21.44
C ASN A 248 20.85 27.35 20.17
N VAL A 249 19.75 28.07 20.30
CA VAL A 249 19.13 28.76 19.18
C VAL A 249 19.83 30.11 19.02
N THR A 250 20.88 30.11 18.20
CA THR A 250 21.59 31.33 17.81
C THR A 250 21.31 31.57 16.34
N ILE A 251 20.10 32.03 16.03
CA ILE A 251 19.75 32.52 14.70
C ILE A 251 20.80 33.58 14.33
N LEU A 252 21.64 33.29 13.32
CA LEU A 252 22.52 34.26 12.69
C LEU A 252 21.59 35.10 11.83
N ASN A 253 20.78 35.90 12.51
CA ASN A 253 19.70 36.57 11.86
C ASN A 253 20.31 37.76 11.11
N HIS A 254 20.41 37.62 9.80
CA HIS A 254 20.69 38.73 8.92
C HIS A 254 19.38 39.51 8.81
N PRO A 255 19.26 40.69 9.43
CA PRO A 255 18.03 41.45 9.32
C PRO A 255 17.68 41.70 7.84
N PRO A 256 16.37 41.75 7.49
CA PRO A 256 15.93 41.90 6.11
C PRO A 256 16.54 43.15 5.45
N ILE A 257 16.96 43.01 4.20
CA ILE A 257 17.43 44.14 3.39
C ILE A 257 16.22 44.78 2.72
N VAL A 258 15.76 45.90 3.27
CA VAL A 258 14.64 46.68 2.75
C VAL A 258 15.14 47.80 1.84
N SER A 259 14.60 47.90 0.63
CA SER A 259 14.87 49.00 -0.31
C SER A 259 13.55 49.63 -0.77
N LEU A 260 13.37 50.93 -0.48
CA LEU A 260 12.20 51.69 -0.89
C LEU A 260 12.20 51.88 -2.41
N ILE A 261 11.04 51.74 -3.04
CA ILE A 261 10.86 51.84 -4.50
C ILE A 261 10.01 53.06 -4.83
N PHE A 262 8.82 53.17 -4.23
CA PHE A 262 7.85 54.21 -4.56
C PHE A 262 7.01 54.57 -3.33
N PRO A 263 6.62 55.84 -3.11
CA PRO A 263 7.04 57.04 -3.84
C PRO A 263 8.51 57.35 -3.67
N GLU A 264 9.20 57.77 -4.73
CA GLU A 264 10.59 58.22 -4.66
C GLU A 264 10.77 59.37 -3.65
N ASN A 265 11.97 59.51 -3.07
CA ASN A 265 12.25 60.56 -2.09
C ASN A 265 11.99 61.97 -2.65
N ASN A 266 11.20 62.77 -1.96
CA ASN A 266 10.67 64.08 -2.37
C ASN A 266 9.64 64.05 -3.51
N THR A 267 8.94 62.93 -3.71
CA THR A 267 7.81 62.88 -4.65
C THR A 267 6.75 63.91 -4.26
N LEU A 268 6.29 64.67 -5.25
CA LEU A 268 5.17 65.59 -5.12
C LEU A 268 3.96 64.97 -5.81
N PHE A 269 2.98 64.57 -5.01
CA PHE A 269 1.73 64.05 -5.52
C PHE A 269 0.76 65.21 -5.77
N PRO A 270 0.28 65.38 -7.02
CA PRO A 270 -0.77 66.33 -7.33
C PRO A 270 -2.10 65.89 -6.69
N GLY A 271 -2.92 66.87 -6.30
CA GLY A 271 -4.10 66.75 -5.44
C GLY A 271 -5.31 65.92 -5.93
N TYR A 272 -5.12 65.02 -6.89
CA TYR A 272 -6.13 64.08 -7.39
C TYR A 272 -5.75 62.61 -7.12
N ILE A 273 -4.60 62.36 -6.47
CA ILE A 273 -4.18 61.02 -6.07
C ILE A 273 -4.77 60.78 -4.68
N ASN A 274 -5.82 59.96 -4.67
CA ASN A 274 -6.58 59.65 -3.46
C ASN A 274 -5.87 58.62 -2.59
N ASP A 275 -5.12 57.73 -3.25
CA ASP A 275 -4.43 56.60 -2.67
C ASP A 275 -2.95 56.70 -3.01
N VAL A 276 -2.10 56.84 -2.00
CA VAL A 276 -0.65 56.74 -2.20
C VAL A 276 -0.23 55.31 -1.93
N THR A 277 0.26 54.67 -2.97
CA THR A 277 0.89 53.36 -2.88
C THR A 277 2.34 53.48 -2.43
N PHE A 278 2.73 52.67 -1.46
CA PHE A 278 4.08 52.54 -0.92
C PHE A 278 4.61 51.15 -1.25
N ASN A 279 5.62 51.11 -2.11
CA ASN A 279 6.27 49.89 -2.54
C ASN A 279 7.71 49.84 -2.03
N SER A 280 8.13 48.67 -1.55
CA SER A 280 9.54 48.36 -1.28
C SER A 280 9.87 46.95 -1.75
N SER A 281 11.11 46.73 -2.20
CA SER A 281 11.65 45.37 -2.36
C SER A 281 12.33 44.96 -1.08
N VAL A 282 12.15 43.71 -0.69
CA VAL A 282 12.70 43.15 0.52
C VAL A 282 13.36 41.83 0.17
N GLN A 283 14.60 41.65 0.64
CA GLN A 283 15.36 40.43 0.45
C GLN A 283 15.89 39.94 1.77
N ASP A 284 15.78 38.63 1.98
CA ASP A 284 16.27 37.94 3.16
C ASP A 284 16.57 36.48 2.79
N LEU A 285 17.76 35.97 3.13
CA LEU A 285 18.16 34.62 2.70
C LEU A 285 17.44 33.54 3.53
N GLU A 286 16.96 33.90 4.71
CA GLU A 286 16.36 33.07 5.73
C GLU A 286 14.81 33.11 5.67
N GLY A 287 14.26 34.10 4.98
CA GLY A 287 12.87 34.16 4.54
C GLY A 287 12.03 35.18 5.31
N LEU A 288 11.10 35.82 4.60
CA LEU A 288 10.34 36.97 5.07
C LEU A 288 9.06 36.53 5.81
N ALA A 289 8.65 37.29 6.83
CA ALA A 289 7.41 37.07 7.57
C ALA A 289 6.36 38.15 7.34
N ASN A 290 6.72 39.41 7.62
CA ASN A 290 5.82 40.54 7.40
C ASN A 290 6.60 41.84 7.26
N CYS A 291 5.96 42.84 6.66
CA CYS A 291 6.47 44.19 6.60
C CYS A 291 5.41 45.16 7.07
N THR A 292 5.85 46.25 7.67
CA THR A 292 5.00 47.30 8.20
C THR A 292 5.40 48.65 7.61
N LEU A 293 4.42 49.38 7.08
CA LEU A 293 4.59 50.76 6.66
C LEU A 293 4.62 51.67 7.89
N TYR A 294 5.60 52.58 7.94
CA TYR A 294 5.70 53.62 8.96
C TYR A 294 5.68 54.99 8.31
N THR A 295 4.83 55.88 8.81
CA THR A 295 4.76 57.29 8.39
C THR A 295 4.55 58.23 9.57
N ASN A 296 4.67 59.54 9.33
CA ASN A 296 4.27 60.58 10.30
C ASN A 296 2.94 61.27 9.96
N VAL A 297 2.10 60.64 9.14
CA VAL A 297 0.82 61.23 8.68
C VAL A 297 -0.11 61.58 9.84
N THR A 298 -0.13 60.76 10.89
CA THR A 298 -0.95 60.96 12.10
C THR A 298 -0.40 62.04 13.04
N GLY A 299 0.64 62.77 12.64
CA GLY A 299 1.31 63.80 13.43
C GLY A 299 2.47 63.29 14.29
N THR A 300 2.63 61.97 14.42
CA THR A 300 3.79 61.31 15.06
C THR A 300 4.25 60.14 14.22
N TRP A 301 5.54 59.79 14.29
CA TRP A 301 6.08 58.63 13.57
C TRP A 301 5.52 57.33 14.16
N ALA A 302 4.67 56.63 13.39
CA ALA A 302 3.94 55.45 13.85
C ALA A 302 3.81 54.40 12.74
N ALA A 303 3.54 53.16 13.13
CA ALA A 303 3.15 52.10 12.20
C ALA A 303 1.74 52.38 11.67
N ASN A 304 1.52 52.16 10.38
CA ASN A 304 0.27 52.43 9.69
C ASN A 304 -0.46 51.14 9.28
N ASP A 305 0.24 50.23 8.62
CA ASP A 305 -0.33 48.98 8.12
C ASP A 305 0.75 47.90 8.02
N THR A 306 0.36 46.63 8.16
CA THR A 306 1.25 45.47 8.20
C THR A 306 0.74 44.39 7.25
N SER A 307 1.60 43.95 6.33
CA SER A 307 1.31 42.89 5.36
C SER A 307 2.19 41.68 5.62
N SER A 308 1.58 40.50 5.69
CA SER A 308 2.29 39.23 5.69
C SER A 308 2.87 38.97 4.30
N ILE A 309 4.17 38.69 4.24
CA ILE A 309 4.90 38.37 3.01
C ILE A 309 5.73 37.11 3.25
N SER A 310 6.01 36.34 2.21
CA SER A 310 6.72 35.06 2.33
C SER A 310 7.77 34.90 1.22
N GLY A 311 8.65 33.91 1.39
CA GLY A 311 9.79 33.65 0.50
C GLY A 311 11.03 34.48 0.84
N THR A 312 12.10 34.33 0.06
CA THR A 312 13.41 34.98 0.31
C THR A 312 13.57 36.33 -0.40
N PHE A 313 12.62 36.69 -1.26
CA PHE A 313 12.54 37.98 -1.93
C PHE A 313 11.08 38.30 -2.21
N ASN A 314 10.64 39.51 -1.85
CA ASN A 314 9.27 39.94 -2.10
C ASN A 314 9.17 41.46 -2.32
N TYR A 315 8.02 41.88 -2.85
CA TYR A 315 7.64 43.28 -2.94
C TYR A 315 6.50 43.54 -1.97
N THR A 316 6.61 44.61 -1.20
CA THR A 316 5.48 45.12 -0.42
C THR A 316 4.68 46.10 -1.26
N ASN A 317 3.38 46.15 -1.00
CA ASN A 317 2.45 47.08 -1.61
C ASN A 317 1.45 47.50 -0.52
N PHE A 318 1.67 48.69 0.05
CA PHE A 318 0.77 49.29 1.02
C PHE A 318 0.08 50.48 0.38
N THR A 319 -1.17 50.71 0.72
CA THR A 319 -1.92 51.83 0.17
C THR A 319 -2.52 52.64 1.31
N MET A 320 -2.18 53.92 1.38
CA MET A 320 -2.85 54.83 2.31
C MET A 320 -3.72 55.81 1.55
N ASN A 321 -4.96 55.93 2.04
CA ASN A 321 -5.99 56.74 1.43
C ASN A 321 -6.20 57.99 2.28
N ASN A 322 -6.77 59.04 1.67
CA ASN A 322 -7.26 60.24 2.37
C ASN A 322 -6.19 61.00 3.17
N LEU A 323 -4.97 61.07 2.64
CA LEU A 323 -3.80 61.65 3.30
C LEU A 323 -3.82 63.18 3.32
N PRO A 324 -3.95 63.89 4.46
CA PRO A 324 -4.13 65.34 4.47
C PRO A 324 -3.05 66.14 3.71
N ASN A 325 -3.33 67.40 3.35
CA ASN A 325 -2.32 68.24 2.69
C ASN A 325 -1.11 68.45 3.63
N GLY A 326 0.08 68.07 3.17
CA GLY A 326 1.28 68.11 3.99
C GLY A 326 2.46 67.37 3.38
N THR A 327 3.64 67.60 3.96
CA THR A 327 4.85 66.84 3.65
C THR A 327 5.08 65.82 4.76
N TYR A 328 5.17 64.55 4.36
CA TYR A 328 5.27 63.42 5.26
C TYR A 328 6.56 62.63 5.02
N LEU A 329 7.02 61.97 6.07
CA LEU A 329 8.08 60.98 6.04
C LEU A 329 7.44 59.60 5.95
N TRP A 330 8.09 58.68 5.24
CA TRP A 330 7.73 57.27 5.21
C TRP A 330 8.96 56.36 5.16
N ASN A 331 8.79 55.13 5.65
CA ASN A 331 9.75 54.04 5.56
C ASN A 331 8.98 52.71 5.74
N VAL A 332 9.61 51.59 5.38
CA VAL A 332 9.07 50.25 5.61
C VAL A 332 10.02 49.50 6.53
N GLY A 333 9.48 48.92 7.60
CA GLY A 333 10.19 48.04 8.51
C GLY A 333 9.72 46.61 8.33
N CYS A 334 10.63 45.67 8.12
CA CYS A 334 10.30 44.28 7.84
C CYS A 334 10.86 43.32 8.88
N PHE A 335 10.08 42.28 9.17
CA PHE A 335 10.47 41.12 9.94
C PHE A 335 10.71 39.93 9.02
N ASP A 336 11.80 39.20 9.25
CA ASP A 336 11.97 37.83 8.76
C ASP A 336 11.16 36.83 9.61
N ASN A 337 11.12 35.57 9.18
CA ASN A 337 10.48 34.46 9.89
C ASN A 337 11.06 34.20 11.28
N ASP A 338 12.27 34.69 11.54
CA ASP A 338 13.00 34.57 12.79
C ASP A 338 12.94 35.85 13.65
N SER A 339 12.03 36.76 13.31
CA SER A 339 11.74 38.02 14.02
C SER A 339 12.87 39.05 14.10
N ALA A 340 13.95 38.98 13.30
CA ALA A 340 14.81 40.16 13.18
C ALA A 340 14.17 41.19 12.27
N PHE A 341 14.52 42.44 12.57
CA PHE A 341 13.82 43.58 12.06
C PHE A 341 14.78 44.60 11.50
N SER A 342 14.45 45.14 10.33
CA SER A 342 15.20 46.24 9.74
C SER A 342 14.32 47.18 8.94
N PHE A 343 14.69 48.46 8.99
CA PHE A 343 14.13 49.51 8.17
C PHE A 343 14.95 49.67 6.89
N ALA A 344 14.36 50.27 5.86
CA ALA A 344 15.19 50.80 4.79
C ALA A 344 16.16 51.87 5.34
N PRO A 345 17.38 52.01 4.79
CA PRO A 345 18.44 52.79 5.43
C PRO A 345 18.13 54.27 5.66
N ASN A 346 17.21 54.86 4.89
CA ASN A 346 16.82 56.26 5.00
C ASN A 346 15.30 56.42 4.90
N ASN A 347 14.73 57.29 5.73
CA ASN A 347 13.34 57.71 5.57
C ASN A 347 13.21 58.59 4.31
N TRP A 348 12.21 58.32 3.49
CA TRP A 348 11.90 59.12 2.31
C TRP A 348 10.76 60.09 2.61
N THR A 349 10.73 61.23 1.91
CA THR A 349 9.66 62.21 2.01
C THR A 349 8.71 62.11 0.81
N PHE A 350 7.44 62.41 1.03
CA PHE A 350 6.49 62.72 -0.04
C PHE A 350 5.62 63.91 0.39
N THR A 351 5.11 64.66 -0.58
CA THR A 351 4.19 65.78 -0.31
C THR A 351 2.87 65.55 -1.01
N ILE A 352 1.79 65.61 -0.24
CA ILE A 352 0.42 65.64 -0.75
C ILE A 352 -0.01 67.09 -0.79
N ASN A 353 -0.41 67.56 -1.97
CA ASN A 353 -0.89 68.93 -2.15
C ASN A 353 -2.27 68.92 -2.82
N TYR A 354 -3.33 68.86 -2.01
CA TYR A 354 -4.71 68.93 -2.50
C TYR A 354 -5.07 70.32 -3.01
N THR A 355 -5.56 70.36 -4.24
CA THR A 355 -6.45 71.40 -4.74
C THR A 355 -7.81 70.73 -4.97
N GLY A 356 -8.58 70.55 -3.88
CA GLY A 356 -9.86 69.85 -3.92
C GLY A 356 -11.06 70.76 -3.66
N GLU A 357 -12.25 70.17 -3.69
CA GLU A 357 -13.52 70.90 -3.60
C GLU A 357 -14.03 70.98 -2.16
N SER A 358 -14.51 72.16 -1.80
CA SER A 358 -15.05 72.44 -0.45
C SER A 358 -16.55 72.75 -0.44
N TYR A 359 -17.22 72.60 -1.58
CA TYR A 359 -18.63 72.91 -1.77
C TYR A 359 -19.26 72.03 -2.88
N CYS A 360 -20.58 71.85 -2.80
CA CYS A 360 -21.38 71.16 -3.80
C CYS A 360 -21.44 71.96 -5.12
N GLN A 361 -21.36 71.30 -6.28
CA GLN A 361 -21.35 71.97 -7.58
C GLN A 361 -21.91 71.13 -8.73
N GLU A 362 -22.12 71.80 -9.87
CA GLU A 362 -22.37 71.16 -11.16
C GLU A 362 -21.04 70.76 -11.81
N ILE A 363 -20.91 69.50 -12.19
CA ILE A 363 -19.69 68.93 -12.78
C ILE A 363 -19.86 68.88 -14.29
N THR A 364 -19.15 69.77 -15.00
CA THR A 364 -19.29 69.95 -16.45
C THR A 364 -18.08 69.47 -17.26
N GLU A 365 -16.96 69.14 -16.61
CA GLU A 365 -15.72 68.75 -17.30
C GLU A 365 -15.60 67.22 -17.43
N GLU A 366 -15.33 66.73 -18.64
CA GLU A 366 -15.09 65.30 -18.88
C GLU A 366 -13.67 64.88 -18.45
N ASN A 367 -13.48 63.60 -18.09
CA ASN A 367 -12.18 63.04 -17.66
C ASN A 367 -11.62 63.72 -16.41
N SER A 368 -12.49 64.00 -15.45
CA SER A 368 -12.19 64.81 -14.28
C SER A 368 -12.33 63.98 -13.00
N VAL A 369 -11.50 64.30 -12.00
CA VAL A 369 -11.54 63.71 -10.67
C VAL A 369 -11.84 64.84 -9.68
N TYR A 370 -12.94 64.72 -8.96
CA TYR A 370 -13.37 65.65 -7.93
C TYR A 370 -13.18 65.03 -6.56
N THR A 371 -12.25 65.59 -5.81
CA THR A 371 -11.89 65.13 -4.48
C THR A 371 -12.42 66.10 -3.42
N LEU A 372 -13.19 65.60 -2.46
CA LEU A 372 -13.63 66.41 -1.32
C LEU A 372 -12.47 66.64 -0.34
N VAL A 373 -12.42 67.84 0.23
CA VAL A 373 -11.43 68.18 1.29
C VAL A 373 -12.08 68.52 2.64
N ASN A 374 -13.40 68.52 2.69
CA ASN A 374 -14.22 68.70 3.90
C ASN A 374 -15.64 68.20 3.65
N ASP A 375 -16.43 68.06 4.72
CA ASP A 375 -17.87 67.85 4.61
C ASP A 375 -18.52 68.97 3.80
N VAL A 376 -19.44 68.61 2.90
CA VAL A 376 -20.14 69.55 2.01
C VAL A 376 -21.64 69.53 2.28
N HIS A 377 -22.26 70.70 2.19
CA HIS A 377 -23.67 70.90 2.49
C HIS A 377 -24.41 71.46 1.27
N SER A 378 -25.58 70.90 0.96
CA SER A 378 -26.50 71.42 -0.05
C SER A 378 -27.94 71.49 0.45
N SER A 379 -28.56 72.63 0.19
CA SER A 379 -29.99 72.83 0.38
C SER A 379 -30.86 71.92 -0.49
N GLY A 380 -30.34 71.39 -1.60
CA GLY A 380 -31.03 70.55 -2.58
C GLY A 380 -30.09 69.47 -3.12
N THR A 381 -29.90 69.39 -4.44
CA THR A 381 -28.91 68.47 -5.02
C THR A 381 -27.48 68.93 -4.71
N CYS A 382 -26.57 68.03 -4.31
CA CYS A 382 -25.17 68.39 -4.07
C CYS A 382 -24.34 68.32 -5.36
N PHE A 383 -24.07 67.12 -5.90
CA PHE A 383 -23.34 66.97 -7.15
C PHE A 383 -24.27 66.66 -8.32
N ASN A 384 -24.27 67.54 -9.33
CA ASN A 384 -24.98 67.34 -10.59
C ASN A 384 -23.97 67.07 -11.71
N ILE A 385 -23.83 65.82 -12.13
CA ILE A 385 -22.85 65.40 -13.14
C ILE A 385 -23.47 65.56 -14.52
N THR A 386 -22.84 66.41 -15.34
CA THR A 386 -23.24 66.66 -16.73
C THR A 386 -22.10 66.41 -17.72
N ALA A 387 -21.19 65.47 -17.39
CA ALA A 387 -20.03 65.10 -18.18
C ALA A 387 -19.70 63.60 -18.06
N ASN A 388 -19.06 63.03 -19.08
CA ASN A 388 -18.61 61.63 -19.07
C ASN A 388 -17.26 61.48 -18.37
N ASN A 389 -16.99 60.27 -17.89
CA ASN A 389 -15.71 59.90 -17.27
C ASN A 389 -15.37 60.79 -16.08
N VAL A 390 -16.24 60.80 -15.08
CA VAL A 390 -16.14 61.63 -13.88
C VAL A 390 -15.94 60.73 -12.68
N THR A 391 -14.92 61.02 -11.88
CA THR A 391 -14.72 60.37 -10.58
C THR A 391 -15.05 61.36 -9.47
N ILE A 392 -15.91 60.96 -8.53
CA ILE A 392 -16.11 61.66 -7.26
C ILE A 392 -15.50 60.80 -6.16
N ASP A 393 -14.45 61.31 -5.52
CA ASP A 393 -13.87 60.71 -4.33
C ASP A 393 -14.16 61.60 -3.12
N GLY A 394 -14.89 61.08 -2.14
CA GLY A 394 -15.23 61.86 -0.96
C GLY A 394 -14.17 61.89 0.13
N HIS A 395 -13.06 61.16 0.03
CA HIS A 395 -12.00 61.12 1.04
C HIS A 395 -12.47 60.81 2.48
N GLY A 396 -13.58 60.08 2.61
CA GLY A 396 -14.25 59.79 3.87
C GLY A 396 -15.12 60.93 4.41
N TYR A 397 -15.21 62.06 3.72
CA TYR A 397 -16.09 63.17 4.08
C TYR A 397 -17.55 62.89 3.75
N THR A 398 -18.42 63.66 4.39
CA THR A 398 -19.88 63.52 4.31
C THR A 398 -20.48 64.55 3.35
N ILE A 399 -21.42 64.08 2.52
CA ILE A 399 -22.31 64.90 1.71
C ILE A 399 -23.66 65.01 2.43
N PHE A 400 -23.92 66.20 3.00
CA PHE A 400 -25.23 66.58 3.52
C PHE A 400 -26.04 67.21 2.39
N TYR A 401 -27.10 66.54 1.95
CA TYR A 401 -27.91 67.02 0.83
C TYR A 401 -29.39 67.10 1.19
N ALA A 402 -30.17 67.77 0.33
CA ALA A 402 -31.60 67.98 0.54
C ALA A 402 -31.97 68.59 1.92
N GLU A 403 -31.11 69.43 2.49
CA GLU A 403 -31.32 69.97 3.84
C GLU A 403 -32.56 70.89 3.91
N SER A 404 -32.86 71.63 2.82
CA SER A 404 -33.97 72.61 2.77
C SER A 404 -35.03 72.31 1.70
N PHE A 405 -34.67 71.67 0.60
CA PHE A 405 -35.51 71.36 -0.57
C PHE A 405 -35.29 69.92 -1.02
N GLU A 406 -36.20 69.38 -1.83
CA GLU A 406 -36.00 68.09 -2.48
C GLU A 406 -34.73 68.13 -3.36
N GLY A 407 -33.92 67.07 -3.32
CA GLY A 407 -32.60 67.06 -3.96
C GLY A 407 -31.90 65.72 -3.82
N LYS A 408 -30.84 65.50 -4.59
CA LYS A 408 -30.08 64.24 -4.63
C LYS A 408 -28.66 64.46 -4.11
N GLY A 409 -28.04 63.46 -3.49
CA GLY A 409 -26.66 63.59 -3.05
C GLY A 409 -25.75 63.71 -4.28
N ILE A 410 -25.82 62.68 -5.12
CA ILE A 410 -25.13 62.64 -6.40
C ILE A 410 -26.15 62.27 -7.49
N TYR A 411 -26.18 63.06 -8.54
CA TYR A 411 -27.12 62.92 -9.65
C TYR A 411 -26.40 62.92 -10.99
N THR A 412 -26.79 62.02 -11.88
CA THR A 412 -26.37 62.04 -13.29
C THR A 412 -27.52 61.59 -14.19
N SER A 413 -27.53 62.09 -15.42
CA SER A 413 -28.54 61.75 -16.42
C SER A 413 -27.95 61.68 -17.83
N GLY A 414 -27.72 60.45 -18.33
CA GLY A 414 -27.26 60.18 -19.69
C GLY A 414 -25.74 60.26 -19.89
N TYR A 415 -24.97 60.40 -18.80
CA TYR A 415 -23.51 60.44 -18.82
C TYR A 415 -22.91 59.15 -18.26
N ASN A 416 -21.86 58.66 -18.90
CA ASN A 416 -21.29 57.33 -18.69
C ASN A 416 -19.92 57.39 -18.01
N ASN A 417 -19.43 56.25 -17.52
CA ASN A 417 -18.10 56.12 -16.90
C ASN A 417 -17.97 56.95 -15.61
N THR A 418 -19.02 57.00 -14.78
CA THR A 418 -18.97 57.70 -13.49
C THR A 418 -18.48 56.77 -12.40
N ASN A 419 -17.50 57.19 -11.60
CA ASN A 419 -17.01 56.42 -10.46
C ASN A 419 -17.25 57.22 -9.18
N ILE A 420 -17.83 56.61 -8.16
CA ILE A 420 -18.12 57.25 -6.87
C ILE A 420 -17.54 56.36 -5.78
N HIS A 421 -16.68 56.92 -4.93
CA HIS A 421 -16.11 56.15 -3.83
C HIS A 421 -15.69 56.96 -2.60
N ASN A 422 -15.46 56.24 -1.50
CA ASN A 422 -14.91 56.72 -0.23
C ASN A 422 -15.71 57.88 0.37
N LEU A 423 -17.02 57.76 0.55
CA LEU A 423 -17.83 58.87 1.04
C LEU A 423 -19.03 58.45 1.87
N THR A 424 -19.53 59.38 2.69
CA THR A 424 -20.80 59.21 3.40
C THR A 424 -21.88 60.11 2.81
N LEU A 425 -23.09 59.59 2.59
CA LEU A 425 -24.26 60.36 2.17
C LEU A 425 -25.28 60.40 3.30
N PHE A 426 -25.72 61.60 3.67
CA PHE A 426 -26.56 61.78 4.84
C PHE A 426 -27.80 62.64 4.58
N ILE A 427 -28.96 62.13 4.96
CA ILE A 427 -30.20 62.91 5.18
C ILE A 427 -30.77 62.55 6.54
N ASN A 428 -31.12 63.55 7.35
CA ASN A 428 -31.98 63.37 8.52
C ASN A 428 -33.08 64.44 8.56
N ASN A 429 -34.13 64.24 7.76
CA ASN A 429 -35.23 65.19 7.69
C ASN A 429 -36.55 64.51 7.29
N SER A 430 -37.41 64.32 8.28
CA SER A 430 -38.74 63.68 8.16
C SER A 430 -39.78 64.44 7.32
N SER A 431 -39.41 65.58 6.74
CA SER A 431 -40.25 66.31 5.77
C SER A 431 -39.83 66.12 4.31
N ARG A 432 -38.78 65.32 4.05
CA ARG A 432 -38.24 65.16 2.69
C ARG A 432 -38.87 63.99 1.94
N THR A 433 -39.02 64.21 0.64
CA THR A 433 -39.53 63.28 -0.37
C THR A 433 -38.69 63.41 -1.64
N LYS A 434 -38.63 62.35 -2.47
CA LYS A 434 -37.93 62.27 -3.76
C LYS A 434 -36.46 62.66 -3.70
N SER A 435 -35.78 62.26 -2.63
CA SER A 435 -34.39 62.62 -2.34
C SER A 435 -33.47 61.39 -2.23
N PRO A 436 -33.30 60.60 -3.31
CA PRO A 436 -32.35 59.48 -3.31
C PRO A 436 -30.90 59.97 -3.12
N ALA A 437 -30.06 59.16 -2.46
CA ALA A 437 -28.66 59.54 -2.23
C ALA A 437 -27.85 59.52 -3.51
N ILE A 438 -27.91 58.42 -4.25
CA ILE A 438 -27.34 58.32 -5.59
C ILE A 438 -28.47 58.07 -6.58
N ASN A 439 -28.56 58.91 -7.62
CA ASN A 439 -29.61 58.80 -8.63
C ASN A 439 -29.07 58.92 -10.04
N PHE A 440 -29.09 57.80 -10.75
CA PHE A 440 -28.51 57.66 -12.09
C PHE A 440 -29.62 57.35 -13.08
N LEU A 441 -29.70 58.15 -14.16
CA LEU A 441 -30.72 58.00 -15.19
C LEU A 441 -30.06 57.80 -16.56
N GLY A 442 -30.28 56.68 -17.24
CA GLY A 442 -29.75 56.45 -18.59
C GLY A 442 -28.23 56.36 -18.68
N SER A 443 -27.55 56.16 -17.54
CA SER A 443 -26.09 56.09 -17.44
C SER A 443 -25.57 54.66 -17.57
N ARG A 444 -24.37 54.51 -18.12
CA ARG A 444 -23.70 53.22 -18.31
C ARG A 444 -22.28 53.19 -17.78
N ASN A 445 -21.78 51.98 -17.47
CA ASN A 445 -20.40 51.73 -17.04
C ASN A 445 -20.02 52.56 -15.81
N PHE A 446 -20.66 52.36 -14.67
CA PHE A 446 -20.34 53.13 -13.46
C PHE A 446 -19.98 52.24 -12.28
N SER A 447 -19.19 52.79 -11.37
CA SER A 447 -18.84 52.13 -10.12
C SER A 447 -19.27 52.95 -8.91
N ILE A 448 -19.74 52.26 -7.89
CA ILE A 448 -20.12 52.81 -6.58
C ILE A 448 -19.45 51.91 -5.54
N SER A 449 -18.45 52.42 -4.82
CA SER A 449 -17.71 51.56 -3.90
C SER A 449 -17.27 52.25 -2.61
N ASN A 450 -17.22 51.52 -1.50
CA ASN A 450 -16.82 52.06 -0.19
C ASN A 450 -17.66 53.30 0.19
N ILE A 451 -18.98 53.11 0.27
CA ILE A 451 -19.94 54.17 0.58
C ILE A 451 -20.79 53.78 1.78
N SER A 452 -21.00 54.72 2.69
CA SER A 452 -21.99 54.61 3.76
C SER A 452 -23.14 55.59 3.51
N MET A 453 -24.38 55.12 3.67
CA MET A 453 -25.58 55.95 3.50
C MET A 453 -26.47 55.84 4.74
N ASP A 454 -26.85 56.98 5.30
CA ASP A 454 -27.89 57.08 6.34
C ASP A 454 -28.95 58.08 5.87
N ILE A 455 -30.09 57.53 5.45
CA ILE A 455 -31.15 58.28 4.77
C ILE A 455 -32.43 58.17 5.58
N SER A 456 -32.80 59.27 6.24
CA SER A 456 -34.02 59.36 7.03
C SER A 456 -34.98 60.40 6.48
N CYS A 457 -36.06 59.92 5.84
CA CYS A 457 -37.04 60.72 5.11
C CYS A 457 -38.46 60.65 5.71
N SER A 458 -39.44 61.26 5.02
CA SER A 458 -40.82 61.30 5.50
C SER A 458 -41.47 59.91 5.56
N THR A 459 -42.10 59.61 6.70
CA THR A 459 -42.88 58.38 6.93
C THR A 459 -44.40 58.60 6.80
N ILE A 460 -44.84 59.84 6.60
CA ILE A 460 -46.27 60.22 6.59
C ILE A 460 -46.85 60.44 5.19
N THR A 461 -46.00 60.63 4.17
CA THR A 461 -46.42 60.80 2.78
C THR A 461 -46.35 59.47 2.06
N SER A 462 -47.40 59.09 1.34
CA SER A 462 -47.53 57.76 0.72
C SER A 462 -46.60 57.46 -0.47
N ASN A 463 -45.49 58.19 -0.65
CA ASN A 463 -44.50 58.07 -1.73
C ASN A 463 -43.27 58.94 -1.40
N ALA A 464 -42.56 58.62 -0.33
CA ALA A 464 -41.39 59.41 0.07
C ALA A 464 -40.22 59.19 -0.88
N ASN A 465 -40.02 57.98 -1.43
CA ASN A 465 -39.09 57.67 -2.52
C ASN A 465 -37.67 58.21 -2.26
N CYS A 466 -37.17 58.04 -1.03
CA CYS A 466 -35.80 58.43 -0.66
C CYS A 466 -34.90 57.20 -0.68
N HIS A 467 -34.70 56.64 -1.86
CA HIS A 467 -33.90 55.42 -2.03
C HIS A 467 -32.43 55.66 -1.68
N GLY A 468 -31.73 54.61 -1.25
CA GLY A 468 -30.26 54.64 -1.15
C GLY A 468 -29.65 54.91 -2.52
N ILE A 469 -29.78 53.92 -3.39
CA ILE A 469 -29.35 54.00 -4.78
C ILE A 469 -30.58 53.82 -5.68
N SER A 470 -30.79 54.78 -6.59
CA SER A 470 -31.86 54.74 -7.58
C SER A 470 -31.25 54.74 -8.98
N LEU A 471 -31.40 53.62 -9.68
CA LEU A 471 -30.88 53.41 -11.03
C LEU A 471 -32.05 53.25 -12.01
N LEU A 472 -32.17 54.16 -12.97
CA LEU A 472 -33.25 54.17 -13.95
C LEU A 472 -32.67 54.07 -15.37
N ASN A 473 -33.03 53.02 -16.11
CA ASN A 473 -32.54 52.75 -17.47
C ASN A 473 -31.00 52.73 -17.57
N THR A 474 -30.35 52.20 -16.55
CA THR A 474 -28.89 52.06 -16.47
C THR A 474 -28.41 50.70 -16.94
N ASP A 475 -27.11 50.56 -17.21
CA ASP A 475 -26.49 49.30 -17.61
C ASP A 475 -25.00 49.29 -17.19
N TYR A 476 -24.41 48.10 -16.98
CA TYR A 476 -23.03 47.91 -16.53
C TYR A 476 -22.68 48.71 -15.28
N SER A 477 -23.20 48.30 -14.11
CA SER A 477 -22.77 48.86 -12.83
C SER A 477 -22.00 47.86 -11.98
N TYR A 478 -21.01 48.37 -11.24
CA TYR A 478 -20.36 47.64 -10.17
C TYR A 478 -20.58 48.36 -8.84
N ILE A 479 -21.37 47.77 -7.95
CA ILE A 479 -21.65 48.28 -6.61
C ILE A 479 -20.96 47.35 -5.63
N SER A 480 -19.98 47.84 -4.87
CA SER A 480 -19.28 47.00 -3.89
C SER A 480 -18.98 47.71 -2.57
N ASP A 481 -19.03 46.98 -1.45
CA ASP A 481 -18.65 47.55 -0.14
C ASP A 481 -19.51 48.78 0.21
N VAL A 482 -20.83 48.61 0.15
CA VAL A 482 -21.80 49.69 0.40
C VAL A 482 -22.69 49.31 1.58
N ASP A 483 -22.77 50.22 2.56
CA ASP A 483 -23.68 50.12 3.71
C ASP A 483 -24.83 51.13 3.53
N ILE A 484 -26.07 50.66 3.49
CA ILE A 484 -27.27 51.50 3.31
C ILE A 484 -28.23 51.32 4.48
N SER A 485 -28.49 52.39 5.22
CA SER A 485 -29.60 52.50 6.17
C SER A 485 -30.63 53.49 5.61
N VAL A 486 -31.86 53.03 5.40
CA VAL A 486 -32.92 53.83 4.79
C VAL A 486 -34.25 53.74 5.53
N SER A 487 -34.79 54.92 5.88
CA SER A 487 -36.09 55.09 6.53
C SER A 487 -37.01 56.06 5.75
N GLY A 488 -38.30 55.74 5.71
CA GLY A 488 -39.31 56.50 4.96
C GLY A 488 -40.30 55.60 4.21
N HIS A 489 -41.38 56.17 3.66
CA HIS A 489 -42.40 55.39 2.96
C HIS A 489 -41.99 55.11 1.49
N HIS A 490 -41.98 53.83 1.06
CA HIS A 490 -41.48 53.42 -0.27
C HIS A 490 -40.03 53.91 -0.55
N SER A 491 -39.15 53.78 0.43
CA SER A 491 -37.74 54.17 0.33
C SER A 491 -36.86 52.92 0.32
N ASP A 492 -36.75 52.25 -0.83
CA ASP A 492 -35.93 51.04 -0.97
C ASP A 492 -34.43 51.31 -0.83
N GLY A 493 -33.66 50.33 -0.36
CA GLY A 493 -32.20 50.44 -0.27
C GLY A 493 -31.58 50.62 -1.65
N ILE A 494 -31.84 49.70 -2.56
CA ILE A 494 -31.48 49.81 -3.98
C ILE A 494 -32.74 49.62 -4.84
N LEU A 495 -33.04 50.61 -5.68
CA LEU A 495 -34.11 50.55 -6.68
C LEU A 495 -33.49 50.57 -8.08
N ILE A 496 -33.74 49.51 -8.85
CA ILE A 496 -33.35 49.40 -10.26
C ILE A 496 -34.61 49.32 -11.10
N THR A 497 -34.77 50.24 -12.05
CA THR A 497 -35.96 50.34 -12.90
C THR A 497 -35.59 50.45 -14.37
N THR A 498 -36.26 49.70 -15.25
CA THR A 498 -36.07 49.79 -16.71
C THR A 498 -37.40 50.02 -17.44
N SER A 499 -37.36 50.75 -18.56
CA SER A 499 -38.54 51.15 -19.34
C SER A 499 -38.43 50.92 -20.85
N GLY A 500 -37.52 50.05 -21.30
CA GLY A 500 -37.32 49.68 -22.70
C GLY A 500 -37.58 48.19 -22.99
N PRO A 501 -37.77 47.80 -24.27
CA PRO A 501 -37.82 46.39 -24.67
C PRO A 501 -36.43 45.77 -24.54
N ASP A 502 -36.34 44.67 -23.79
CA ASP A 502 -35.19 43.79 -23.52
C ASP A 502 -33.80 44.43 -23.65
N VAL A 503 -33.32 44.93 -22.51
CA VAL A 503 -31.93 45.37 -22.36
C VAL A 503 -31.35 44.48 -21.27
N SER A 504 -30.44 43.57 -21.63
CA SER A 504 -29.55 42.91 -20.66
C SER A 504 -28.90 44.03 -19.83
N ILE A 505 -29.18 44.08 -18.52
CA ILE A 505 -28.67 45.11 -17.62
C ILE A 505 -27.64 44.46 -16.70
N ASN A 506 -26.37 44.61 -17.03
CA ASN A 506 -25.30 43.96 -16.29
C ASN A 506 -25.04 44.73 -14.99
N HIS A 507 -25.69 44.32 -13.89
CA HIS A 507 -25.54 44.95 -12.59
C HIS A 507 -24.94 43.95 -11.60
N ARG A 508 -23.75 44.27 -11.09
CA ARG A 508 -23.05 43.45 -10.10
C ARG A 508 -23.04 44.19 -8.75
N ILE A 509 -23.49 43.49 -7.71
CA ILE A 509 -23.67 43.97 -6.34
C ILE A 509 -22.92 43.01 -5.42
N ASP A 510 -21.81 43.45 -4.83
CA ASP A 510 -20.97 42.61 -3.99
C ASP A 510 -20.77 43.22 -2.61
N ASN A 511 -20.81 42.40 -1.55
CA ASN A 511 -20.49 42.87 -0.20
C ASN A 511 -21.31 44.11 0.23
N VAL A 512 -22.62 44.07 -0.04
CA VAL A 512 -23.54 45.17 0.31
C VAL A 512 -24.37 44.80 1.54
N ALA A 513 -24.46 45.71 2.50
CA ALA A 513 -25.36 45.60 3.64
C ALA A 513 -26.49 46.63 3.52
N ILE A 514 -27.74 46.18 3.63
CA ILE A 514 -28.91 47.07 3.58
C ILE A 514 -29.79 46.82 4.80
N PHE A 515 -30.17 47.90 5.46
CA PHE A 515 -31.21 47.93 6.49
C PHE A 515 -32.29 48.93 6.08
N ALA A 516 -33.46 48.42 5.69
CA ALA A 516 -34.62 49.20 5.29
C ALA A 516 -35.75 49.08 6.34
N ASP A 517 -35.93 50.10 7.18
CA ASP A 517 -36.93 50.12 8.28
C ASP A 517 -38.18 50.96 7.94
N GLY A 518 -38.20 51.53 6.74
CA GLY A 518 -39.32 52.32 6.24
C GLY A 518 -40.57 51.49 5.91
N SER A 519 -41.75 52.11 6.04
CA SER A 519 -43.01 51.46 5.67
C SER A 519 -43.09 51.20 4.16
N GLU A 520 -43.44 49.97 3.76
CA GLU A 520 -43.43 49.54 2.36
C GLU A 520 -42.07 49.74 1.66
N SER A 521 -40.96 49.67 2.40
CA SER A 521 -39.59 49.78 1.86
C SER A 521 -38.91 48.41 1.78
N SER A 522 -38.40 48.07 0.59
CA SER A 522 -37.68 46.82 0.35
C SER A 522 -36.18 47.01 0.52
N GLY A 523 -35.45 45.90 0.69
CA GLY A 523 -34.00 45.93 0.61
C GLY A 523 -33.53 46.28 -0.81
N ILE A 524 -33.86 45.41 -1.77
CA ILE A 524 -33.56 45.59 -3.20
C ILE A 524 -34.82 45.37 -4.04
N VAL A 525 -35.06 46.26 -5.00
CA VAL A 525 -36.17 46.15 -5.95
C VAL A 525 -35.68 46.27 -7.38
N PHE A 526 -36.07 45.32 -8.21
CA PHE A 526 -35.91 45.35 -9.65
C PHE A 526 -37.28 45.44 -10.32
N THR A 527 -37.52 46.47 -11.13
CA THR A 527 -38.78 46.61 -11.87
C THR A 527 -38.58 46.90 -13.35
N SER A 528 -39.38 46.28 -14.20
CA SER A 528 -39.42 46.56 -15.64
C SER A 528 -40.86 46.77 -16.11
N SER A 529 -41.04 47.64 -17.11
CA SER A 529 -42.36 47.96 -17.68
C SER A 529 -42.61 47.37 -19.08
N ASN A 530 -41.60 46.85 -19.78
CA ASN A 530 -41.72 46.38 -21.18
C ASN A 530 -40.72 45.28 -21.60
N GLY A 531 -40.03 44.57 -20.68
CA GLY A 531 -39.07 43.51 -21.02
C GLY A 531 -38.50 42.73 -19.82
N GLY A 532 -37.67 41.73 -20.09
CA GLY A 532 -36.91 40.95 -19.10
C GLY A 532 -35.91 41.77 -18.28
N ILE A 533 -35.45 41.23 -17.16
CA ILE A 533 -34.38 41.80 -16.34
C ILE A 533 -33.28 40.75 -16.21
N ASP A 534 -32.22 40.90 -16.98
CA ASP A 534 -31.17 39.88 -17.10
C ASP A 534 -29.81 40.45 -16.68
N GLY A 535 -28.90 39.60 -16.20
CA GLY A 535 -27.51 40.00 -15.90
C GLY A 535 -27.28 40.61 -14.51
N ILE A 536 -28.14 40.30 -13.52
CA ILE A 536 -27.93 40.73 -12.13
C ILE A 536 -27.11 39.67 -11.37
N PHE A 537 -26.04 40.13 -10.74
CA PHE A 537 -25.21 39.32 -9.85
C PHE A 537 -25.19 39.97 -8.47
N ILE A 538 -25.58 39.24 -7.43
CA ILE A 538 -25.56 39.72 -6.05
C ILE A 538 -24.74 38.71 -5.24
N ASN A 539 -23.60 39.08 -4.69
CA ASN A 539 -22.78 38.14 -3.92
C ASN A 539 -22.41 38.70 -2.54
N ASN A 540 -22.29 37.80 -1.56
CA ASN A 540 -21.81 38.10 -0.22
C ASN A 540 -22.50 39.31 0.46
N SER A 541 -23.79 39.49 0.21
CA SER A 541 -24.58 40.64 0.66
C SER A 541 -25.57 40.23 1.76
N ASN A 542 -25.84 41.17 2.67
CA ASN A 542 -26.76 40.97 3.80
C ASN A 542 -27.85 42.04 3.79
N ILE A 543 -29.07 41.63 3.46
CA ILE A 543 -30.16 42.54 3.16
C ILE A 543 -31.32 42.28 4.12
N HIS A 544 -31.74 43.31 4.84
CA HIS A 544 -32.85 43.26 5.79
C HIS A 544 -33.87 44.36 5.49
N SER A 545 -35.13 43.94 5.30
CA SER A 545 -36.30 44.83 5.28
C SER A 545 -37.20 44.56 6.48
N GLU A 546 -37.65 45.61 7.19
CA GLU A 546 -38.56 45.43 8.34
C GLU A 546 -40.03 45.24 7.94
N ASP A 547 -40.51 45.90 6.88
CA ASP A 547 -41.95 45.99 6.58
C ASP A 547 -42.36 45.41 5.22
N TYR A 548 -41.41 45.17 4.30
CA TYR A 548 -41.71 44.75 2.92
C TYR A 548 -40.84 43.58 2.44
N TYR A 549 -40.37 43.58 1.19
CA TYR A 549 -39.60 42.46 0.64
C TYR A 549 -38.10 42.60 0.94
N GLY A 550 -37.40 41.48 1.16
CA GLY A 550 -35.93 41.49 1.16
C GLY A 550 -35.43 41.84 -0.24
N VAL A 551 -35.80 41.03 -1.22
CA VAL A 551 -35.62 41.27 -2.66
C VAL A 551 -36.93 41.06 -3.41
N MET A 552 -37.25 42.01 -4.28
CA MET A 552 -38.35 41.88 -5.23
C MET A 552 -37.83 42.03 -6.66
N VAL A 553 -38.09 41.01 -7.48
CA VAL A 553 -37.92 41.08 -8.93
C VAL A 553 -39.31 41.12 -9.54
N ASN A 554 -39.62 42.19 -10.26
CA ASN A 554 -40.87 42.37 -10.98
C ASN A 554 -40.57 42.75 -12.43
N SER A 555 -40.35 41.74 -13.26
CA SER A 555 -39.99 41.88 -14.66
C SER A 555 -41.19 41.62 -15.57
N GLY A 556 -41.10 42.04 -16.84
CA GLY A 556 -41.99 41.50 -17.88
C GLY A 556 -41.50 40.13 -18.36
N PRO A 557 -42.27 39.42 -19.20
CA PRO A 557 -41.81 38.16 -19.79
C PRO A 557 -40.53 38.38 -20.59
N ASP A 558 -39.45 37.71 -20.19
CA ASP A 558 -38.20 37.68 -20.94
C ASP A 558 -38.34 36.75 -22.17
N ILE A 559 -37.89 37.23 -23.32
CA ILE A 559 -37.88 36.49 -24.59
C ILE A 559 -36.49 36.02 -25.01
N LEU A 560 -35.44 36.37 -24.25
CA LEU A 560 -34.05 36.02 -24.54
C LEU A 560 -33.57 34.76 -23.80
N GLY A 561 -34.15 34.45 -22.64
CA GLY A 561 -33.87 33.21 -21.90
C GLY A 561 -32.50 33.20 -21.22
N GLU A 562 -31.94 34.37 -20.92
CA GLU A 562 -30.70 34.51 -20.16
C GLU A 562 -30.99 34.47 -18.64
N GLY A 563 -30.00 34.11 -17.82
CA GLY A 563 -30.20 33.98 -16.37
C GLY A 563 -30.42 35.32 -15.68
N ASN A 564 -31.46 35.46 -14.85
CA ASN A 564 -31.91 36.76 -14.35
C ASN A 564 -31.21 37.24 -13.07
N VAL A 565 -30.90 36.34 -12.14
CA VAL A 565 -30.28 36.71 -10.85
C VAL A 565 -29.41 35.56 -10.35
N TYR A 566 -28.16 35.88 -9.99
CA TYR A 566 -27.23 35.00 -9.27
C TYR A 566 -27.05 35.52 -7.85
N MET A 567 -27.23 34.66 -6.85
CA MET A 567 -27.17 35.06 -5.43
C MET A 567 -26.28 34.12 -4.63
N GLU A 568 -25.48 34.65 -3.70
CA GLU A 568 -24.77 33.94 -2.60
C GLU A 568 -24.89 34.78 -1.32
N ASN A 569 -26.08 34.88 -0.73
CA ASN A 569 -26.41 35.97 0.20
C ASN A 569 -27.32 35.55 1.35
N THR A 570 -27.51 36.47 2.30
CA THR A 570 -28.54 36.37 3.34
C THR A 570 -29.59 37.47 3.18
N PHE A 571 -30.86 37.07 3.10
CA PHE A 571 -31.99 37.98 2.96
C PHE A 571 -33.04 37.73 4.06
N LEU A 572 -33.45 38.81 4.71
CA LEU A 572 -34.44 38.79 5.78
C LEU A 572 -35.56 39.78 5.49
N SER A 573 -36.82 39.33 5.64
CA SER A 573 -37.97 40.22 5.79
C SER A 573 -38.64 40.01 7.16
N SER A 574 -38.76 41.08 7.93
CA SER A 574 -39.43 41.06 9.24
C SER A 574 -40.89 41.54 9.18
N SER A 575 -41.50 41.54 7.99
CA SER A 575 -42.88 42.00 7.84
C SER A 575 -43.87 41.03 8.48
N VAL A 576 -44.88 41.57 9.16
CA VAL A 576 -46.02 40.80 9.70
C VAL A 576 -47.20 40.71 8.72
N LEU A 577 -47.07 41.29 7.52
CA LEU A 577 -48.15 41.43 6.54
C LEU A 577 -48.10 40.40 5.39
N ASN A 578 -47.54 39.21 5.64
CA ASN A 578 -47.31 38.15 4.64
C ASN A 578 -46.49 38.65 3.44
N ARG A 579 -45.32 39.23 3.72
CA ARG A 579 -44.33 39.59 2.69
C ARG A 579 -43.24 38.52 2.64
N TYR A 580 -42.51 38.50 1.54
CA TYR A 580 -41.54 37.46 1.21
C TYR A 580 -40.11 37.99 1.35
N SER A 581 -39.18 37.12 1.72
CA SER A 581 -37.75 37.46 1.68
C SER A 581 -37.27 37.56 0.23
N LEU A 582 -37.73 36.64 -0.61
CA LEU A 582 -37.57 36.69 -2.06
C LEU A 582 -38.92 36.63 -2.75
N TYR A 583 -39.18 37.61 -3.62
CA TYR A 583 -40.34 37.59 -4.50
C TYR A 583 -39.92 37.69 -5.98
N LEU A 584 -40.13 36.61 -6.72
CA LEU A 584 -39.94 36.52 -8.16
C LEU A 584 -41.31 36.66 -8.84
N GLN A 585 -41.60 37.86 -9.31
CA GLN A 585 -42.82 38.21 -10.02
C GLN A 585 -42.53 38.35 -11.51
N ASP A 586 -43.19 37.51 -12.32
CA ASP A 586 -43.09 37.54 -13.79
C ASP A 586 -41.62 37.55 -14.28
N SER A 587 -40.73 36.91 -13.51
CA SER A 587 -39.31 36.69 -13.81
C SER A 587 -39.12 35.33 -14.46
N GLU A 588 -38.20 35.25 -15.42
CA GLU A 588 -37.80 34.00 -16.07
C GLU A 588 -36.41 33.57 -15.56
N SER A 589 -36.04 32.31 -15.74
CA SER A 589 -34.65 31.79 -15.66
C SER A 589 -33.76 32.34 -14.52
N SER A 590 -34.15 32.24 -13.24
CA SER A 590 -33.28 32.71 -12.12
C SER A 590 -32.49 31.55 -11.52
N PHE A 591 -31.19 31.75 -11.24
CA PHE A 591 -30.30 30.72 -10.71
C PHE A 591 -29.74 31.14 -9.34
N ILE A 592 -30.40 30.65 -8.28
CA ILE A 592 -30.11 31.02 -6.91
C ILE A 592 -29.26 29.92 -6.30
N VAL A 593 -28.08 30.26 -5.80
CA VAL A 593 -27.17 29.28 -5.20
C VAL A 593 -26.80 29.70 -3.78
N ASP A 594 -26.42 28.77 -2.91
CA ASP A 594 -25.68 29.07 -1.68
C ASP A 594 -26.23 30.29 -0.87
N SER A 595 -27.55 30.40 -0.78
CA SER A 595 -28.26 31.58 -0.26
C SER A 595 -29.24 31.21 0.83
N ASN A 596 -29.56 32.17 1.70
CA ASN A 596 -30.48 31.98 2.81
C ASN A 596 -31.59 33.04 2.78
N PHE A 597 -32.84 32.59 2.78
CA PHE A 597 -34.03 33.41 2.77
C PHE A 597 -34.88 33.09 3.99
N SER A 598 -35.24 34.12 4.74
CA SER A 598 -36.11 33.95 5.91
C SER A 598 -37.07 35.10 6.10
N THR A 599 -38.26 34.76 6.59
CA THR A 599 -39.31 35.69 6.97
C THR A 599 -39.84 35.35 8.36
N ILE A 600 -40.45 36.32 9.03
CA ILE A 600 -41.09 36.06 10.33
C ILE A 600 -42.58 35.66 10.21
N SER A 601 -43.19 35.85 9.03
CA SER A 601 -44.60 35.58 8.76
C SER A 601 -44.89 35.46 7.26
N GLY A 602 -45.44 34.32 6.85
CA GLY A 602 -45.75 34.03 5.45
C GLY A 602 -44.79 33.00 4.87
N ALA A 603 -44.78 32.88 3.54
CA ALA A 603 -43.76 32.11 2.85
C ALA A 603 -42.45 32.90 2.79
N ASP A 604 -41.31 32.23 2.81
CA ASP A 604 -40.02 32.88 2.67
C ASP A 604 -39.74 33.28 1.21
N VAL A 605 -40.10 32.38 0.29
CA VAL A 605 -39.92 32.53 -1.15
C VAL A 605 -41.28 32.52 -1.85
N ARG A 606 -41.49 33.48 -2.75
CA ARG A 606 -42.66 33.52 -3.64
C ARG A 606 -42.23 33.52 -5.10
N VAL A 607 -42.77 32.58 -5.86
CA VAL A 607 -42.64 32.48 -7.32
C VAL A 607 -44.01 32.66 -7.96
N SER A 608 -44.07 33.52 -8.98
CA SER A 608 -45.31 33.80 -9.71
C SER A 608 -45.14 33.95 -11.23
N GLY A 609 -44.02 33.51 -11.78
CA GLY A 609 -43.74 33.44 -13.22
C GLY A 609 -42.44 32.66 -13.45
N GLY A 610 -42.22 32.23 -14.69
CA GLY A 610 -41.00 31.61 -15.20
C GLY A 610 -40.39 30.40 -14.48
N ASP A 611 -39.19 30.01 -14.91
CA ASP A 611 -38.48 28.82 -14.44
C ASP A 611 -37.25 29.21 -13.61
N HIS A 612 -37.14 28.71 -12.39
CA HIS A 612 -36.05 29.07 -11.47
C HIS A 612 -35.41 27.84 -10.83
N GLU A 613 -34.11 27.91 -10.62
CA GLU A 613 -33.31 26.86 -9.99
C GLU A 613 -32.68 27.39 -8.69
N PHE A 614 -32.84 26.59 -7.64
CA PHE A 614 -32.42 26.87 -6.27
C PHE A 614 -31.50 25.74 -5.83
N LEU A 615 -30.19 25.96 -5.86
CA LEU A 615 -29.18 24.96 -5.54
C LEU A 615 -28.50 25.30 -4.21
N ASN A 616 -28.58 24.40 -3.22
CA ASN A 616 -28.05 24.64 -1.88
C ASN A 616 -28.61 25.93 -1.23
N VAL A 617 -29.91 26.18 -1.42
CA VAL A 617 -30.60 27.36 -0.87
C VAL A 617 -31.43 26.96 0.35
N SER A 618 -31.31 27.75 1.42
CA SER A 618 -32.03 27.54 2.67
C SER A 618 -33.25 28.47 2.80
N TYR A 619 -34.42 27.89 3.04
CA TYR A 619 -35.68 28.55 3.42
C TYR A 619 -36.64 27.50 3.99
N ILE A 620 -37.68 27.94 4.71
CA ILE A 620 -38.64 27.07 5.42
C ILE A 620 -39.92 26.89 4.60
N ASP A 621 -40.48 27.96 4.04
CA ASP A 621 -41.76 27.90 3.34
C ASP A 621 -41.69 28.59 1.97
N GLU A 622 -42.36 28.00 0.99
CA GLU A 622 -42.38 28.47 -0.39
C GLU A 622 -43.81 28.58 -0.92
N SER A 623 -44.02 29.52 -1.84
CA SER A 623 -45.31 29.69 -2.48
C SER A 623 -45.14 29.88 -3.98
N VAL A 624 -45.65 28.93 -4.77
CA VAL A 624 -45.58 28.96 -6.24
C VAL A 624 -47.00 29.09 -6.79
N SER A 625 -47.33 30.20 -7.45
CA SER A 625 -48.64 30.36 -8.11
C SER A 625 -48.62 30.11 -9.61
N SER A 626 -47.46 30.26 -10.25
CA SER A 626 -47.20 30.08 -11.67
C SER A 626 -45.69 30.02 -11.87
N GLY A 627 -45.21 29.31 -12.90
CA GLY A 627 -43.79 29.03 -13.10
C GLY A 627 -43.33 27.71 -12.46
N ASN A 628 -42.03 27.42 -12.53
CA ASN A 628 -41.38 26.26 -11.93
C ASN A 628 -40.28 26.70 -10.95
N LEU A 629 -40.24 26.11 -9.76
CA LEU A 629 -39.12 26.17 -8.82
C LEU A 629 -38.47 24.79 -8.75
N VAL A 630 -37.21 24.67 -9.17
CA VAL A 630 -36.39 23.48 -9.03
C VAL A 630 -35.51 23.64 -7.79
N ARG A 631 -35.71 22.82 -6.75
CA ARG A 631 -34.83 22.79 -5.59
C ARG A 631 -33.82 21.67 -5.74
N GLY A 632 -32.54 21.93 -5.47
CA GLY A 632 -31.46 20.96 -5.62
C GLY A 632 -30.33 21.11 -4.61
N TRP A 633 -29.45 20.10 -4.59
CA TRP A 633 -28.34 19.96 -3.64
C TRP A 633 -27.07 19.45 -4.33
N TYR A 634 -25.93 19.67 -3.68
CA TYR A 634 -24.66 19.10 -4.12
C TYR A 634 -24.48 17.65 -3.66
N LEU A 635 -23.93 16.81 -4.55
CA LEU A 635 -23.51 15.44 -4.29
C LEU A 635 -22.05 15.25 -4.68
N ASP A 636 -21.23 14.91 -3.70
CA ASP A 636 -19.86 14.47 -3.89
C ASP A 636 -19.75 12.96 -3.72
N ILE A 637 -19.03 12.29 -4.61
CA ILE A 637 -18.86 10.82 -4.58
C ILE A 637 -17.37 10.47 -4.62
N LYS A 638 -16.98 9.52 -3.77
CA LYS A 638 -15.65 8.87 -3.76
C LYS A 638 -15.81 7.35 -3.88
N VAL A 639 -14.96 6.72 -4.66
CA VAL A 639 -14.89 5.27 -4.84
C VAL A 639 -13.55 4.74 -4.35
N ASN A 640 -13.57 3.73 -3.50
CA ASN A 640 -12.39 3.04 -3.00
C ASN A 640 -12.55 1.51 -3.06
N ASP A 641 -11.45 0.78 -2.89
CA ASP A 641 -11.47 -0.66 -2.68
C ASP A 641 -11.66 -1.01 -1.19
N SER A 642 -11.76 -2.31 -0.88
CA SER A 642 -11.89 -2.82 0.49
C SER A 642 -10.70 -2.49 1.40
N HIS A 643 -9.56 -2.11 0.84
CA HIS A 643 -8.34 -1.71 1.56
C HIS A 643 -8.26 -0.18 1.75
N GLY A 644 -9.23 0.57 1.22
CA GLY A 644 -9.30 2.02 1.31
C GLY A 644 -8.49 2.75 0.23
N ASN A 645 -7.95 2.05 -0.75
CA ASN A 645 -7.25 2.66 -1.88
C ASN A 645 -8.24 3.28 -2.87
N ASP A 646 -7.87 4.42 -3.43
CA ASP A 646 -8.71 5.14 -4.38
C ASP A 646 -8.76 4.42 -5.73
N ILE A 647 -9.97 4.16 -6.25
CA ILE A 647 -10.13 3.45 -7.52
C ILE A 647 -10.20 4.45 -8.67
N TYR A 648 -9.19 4.42 -9.55
CA TYR A 648 -9.15 5.24 -10.77
C TYR A 648 -9.99 4.63 -11.90
N GLN A 649 -10.70 5.48 -12.64
CA GLN A 649 -11.57 5.10 -13.76
C GLN A 649 -12.66 4.07 -13.43
N ALA A 650 -13.23 4.12 -12.23
CA ALA A 650 -14.51 3.47 -11.95
C ALA A 650 -15.64 4.33 -12.58
N ASN A 651 -16.57 3.69 -13.26
CA ASN A 651 -17.74 4.37 -13.83
C ASN A 651 -18.79 4.55 -12.73
N VAL A 652 -19.11 5.80 -12.42
CA VAL A 652 -20.13 6.21 -11.46
C VAL A 652 -21.28 6.82 -12.23
N SER A 653 -22.47 6.25 -12.07
CA SER A 653 -23.70 6.70 -12.72
C SER A 653 -24.78 6.97 -11.69
N GLY A 654 -25.59 8.01 -11.89
CA GLY A 654 -26.68 8.37 -10.98
C GLY A 654 -27.99 8.55 -11.75
N GLY A 655 -29.06 7.94 -11.26
CA GLY A 655 -30.40 8.11 -11.84
C GLY A 655 -31.46 8.43 -10.79
N ASP A 656 -32.47 9.21 -11.21
CA ASP A 656 -33.57 9.68 -10.37
C ASP A 656 -34.61 8.56 -10.08
N VAL A 657 -35.63 8.90 -9.27
CA VAL A 657 -36.72 7.96 -8.92
C VAL A 657 -37.56 7.49 -10.12
N PHE A 658 -37.50 8.20 -11.24
CA PHE A 658 -38.19 7.84 -12.49
C PHE A 658 -37.34 6.93 -13.37
N GLY A 659 -36.08 6.65 -12.98
CA GLY A 659 -35.13 5.85 -13.73
C GLY A 659 -34.45 6.60 -14.87
N SER A 660 -34.55 7.94 -14.89
CA SER A 660 -33.77 8.79 -15.80
C SER A 660 -32.31 8.81 -15.35
N LEU A 661 -31.37 8.70 -16.29
CA LEU A 661 -29.94 8.80 -16.01
C LEU A 661 -29.53 10.29 -16.05
N ASP A 662 -29.10 10.82 -14.90
CA ASP A 662 -28.71 12.22 -14.78
C ASP A 662 -27.22 12.43 -15.09
N PHE A 663 -26.37 11.48 -14.69
CA PHE A 663 -24.93 11.52 -15.01
C PHE A 663 -24.30 10.14 -15.10
N SER A 664 -23.19 10.04 -15.83
CA SER A 664 -22.28 8.89 -15.87
C SER A 664 -20.87 9.38 -16.14
N GLU A 665 -19.96 9.22 -15.19
CA GLU A 665 -18.59 9.72 -15.25
C GLU A 665 -17.58 8.75 -14.67
N LEU A 666 -16.33 8.90 -15.06
CA LEU A 666 -15.21 8.10 -14.55
C LEU A 666 -14.53 8.82 -13.38
N THR A 667 -14.14 8.07 -12.36
CA THR A 667 -13.34 8.61 -11.25
C THR A 667 -11.94 9.05 -11.67
N TYR A 668 -11.45 10.13 -11.07
CA TYR A 668 -10.07 10.58 -11.15
C TYR A 668 -9.13 9.74 -10.26
N LEU A 669 -7.83 10.03 -10.28
CA LEU A 669 -6.81 9.28 -9.51
C LEU A 669 -7.07 9.24 -8.00
N ASN A 670 -7.82 10.22 -7.47
CA ASN A 670 -8.22 10.30 -6.06
C ASN A 670 -9.57 9.60 -5.77
N GLY A 671 -10.05 8.77 -6.70
CA GLY A 671 -11.29 8.02 -6.58
C GLY A 671 -12.56 8.86 -6.65
N LYS A 672 -12.48 10.17 -6.91
CA LYS A 672 -13.66 11.06 -6.95
C LYS A 672 -14.13 11.35 -8.37
N ILE A 673 -15.40 11.71 -8.52
CA ILE A 673 -15.91 12.41 -9.70
C ILE A 673 -16.10 13.90 -9.38
N ALA A 674 -16.38 14.73 -10.39
CA ALA A 674 -16.76 16.12 -10.16
C ALA A 674 -18.11 16.20 -9.41
N THR A 675 -18.24 17.17 -8.49
CA THR A 675 -19.49 17.44 -7.74
C THR A 675 -20.68 17.53 -8.69
N LYS A 676 -21.80 16.91 -8.29
CA LYS A 676 -23.05 16.93 -9.05
C LYS A 676 -24.08 17.81 -8.37
N SER A 677 -24.84 18.55 -9.18
CA SER A 677 -26.02 19.29 -8.77
C SER A 677 -27.24 18.48 -9.17
N LEU A 678 -28.03 18.02 -8.19
CA LEU A 678 -29.19 17.16 -8.42
C LEU A 678 -30.45 17.78 -7.82
N ALA A 679 -31.57 17.64 -8.51
CA ALA A 679 -32.86 18.16 -8.06
C ALA A 679 -33.45 17.27 -6.96
N GLU A 680 -33.85 17.86 -5.84
CA GLU A 680 -34.71 17.20 -4.85
C GLU A 680 -36.16 17.16 -5.36
N TYR A 681 -36.69 18.32 -5.75
CA TYR A 681 -38.05 18.43 -6.27
C TYR A 681 -38.23 19.61 -7.23
N VAL A 682 -39.30 19.53 -8.00
CA VAL A 682 -39.83 20.64 -8.80
C VAL A 682 -41.23 21.02 -8.27
N ASN A 683 -41.44 22.29 -7.95
CA ASN A 683 -42.73 22.84 -7.56
C ASN A 683 -43.27 23.79 -8.64
N ASN A 684 -44.44 23.46 -9.21
CA ASN A 684 -45.14 24.28 -10.20
C ASN A 684 -46.58 24.62 -9.78
N GLY A 685 -46.81 24.69 -8.47
CA GLY A 685 -48.13 24.66 -7.85
C GLY A 685 -48.51 23.26 -7.34
N THR A 686 -47.72 22.24 -7.69
CA THR A 686 -47.70 20.91 -7.05
C THR A 686 -46.23 20.46 -6.98
N VAL A 687 -45.85 19.82 -5.88
CA VAL A 687 -44.47 19.34 -5.67
C VAL A 687 -44.30 17.94 -6.25
N VAL A 688 -43.28 17.76 -7.11
CA VAL A 688 -42.85 16.48 -7.66
C VAL A 688 -41.41 16.21 -7.23
N TYR A 689 -41.23 15.14 -6.46
CA TYR A 689 -39.95 14.71 -5.90
C TYR A 689 -39.18 13.81 -6.88
N TYR A 690 -37.87 14.04 -7.01
CA TYR A 690 -36.93 13.30 -7.86
C TYR A 690 -36.03 12.35 -7.05
N ASN A 691 -35.96 12.53 -5.73
CA ASN A 691 -35.38 11.56 -4.80
C ASN A 691 -36.23 10.28 -4.71
N ASN A 692 -35.66 9.12 -4.40
CA ASN A 692 -34.25 8.87 -4.10
C ASN A 692 -33.42 8.54 -5.34
N TYR A 693 -32.20 9.08 -5.39
CA TYR A 693 -31.24 8.80 -6.43
C TYR A 693 -30.57 7.45 -6.23
N THR A 694 -30.47 6.65 -7.29
CA THR A 694 -29.69 5.42 -7.31
C THR A 694 -28.34 5.69 -7.96
N ILE A 695 -27.27 5.56 -7.18
CA ILE A 695 -25.88 5.71 -7.62
C ILE A 695 -25.31 4.31 -7.85
N ASN A 696 -24.97 3.98 -9.09
CA ASN A 696 -24.34 2.71 -9.47
C ASN A 696 -22.88 2.93 -9.82
N VAL A 697 -22.02 2.06 -9.30
CA VAL A 697 -20.58 2.09 -9.54
C VAL A 697 -20.13 0.75 -10.10
N THR A 698 -19.40 0.80 -11.21
CA THR A 698 -18.86 -0.37 -11.90
C THR A 698 -17.40 -0.14 -12.29
N LYS A 699 -16.57 -1.15 -12.12
CA LYS A 699 -15.18 -1.21 -12.61
C LYS A 699 -14.89 -2.65 -13.03
N PHE A 700 -14.21 -2.86 -14.14
CA PHE A 700 -13.76 -4.19 -14.55
C PHE A 700 -12.77 -4.75 -13.51
N GLY A 701 -12.87 -6.03 -13.17
CA GLY A 701 -12.12 -6.67 -12.09
C GLY A 701 -12.60 -6.32 -10.68
N TYR A 702 -13.85 -5.86 -10.56
CA TYR A 702 -14.50 -5.58 -9.28
C TYR A 702 -15.99 -5.92 -9.36
N SER A 703 -16.56 -6.35 -8.25
CA SER A 703 -18.00 -6.52 -8.10
C SER A 703 -18.72 -5.16 -8.10
N PRO A 704 -19.72 -4.94 -8.98
CA PRO A 704 -20.52 -3.72 -8.98
C PRO A 704 -21.16 -3.43 -7.62
N ASN A 705 -21.23 -2.15 -7.24
CA ASN A 705 -21.92 -1.72 -6.03
C ASN A 705 -22.86 -0.54 -6.35
N SER A 706 -23.92 -0.41 -5.56
CA SER A 706 -24.92 0.64 -5.70
C SER A 706 -25.32 1.21 -4.36
N ALA A 707 -25.56 2.51 -4.30
CA ALA A 707 -26.05 3.20 -3.12
C ALA A 707 -27.22 4.12 -3.47
N THR A 708 -28.06 4.42 -2.48
CA THR A 708 -29.21 5.30 -2.65
C THR A 708 -29.01 6.59 -1.87
N VAL A 709 -29.16 7.73 -2.53
CA VAL A 709 -29.05 9.06 -1.93
C VAL A 709 -30.44 9.68 -1.82
N ASN A 710 -30.78 10.12 -0.61
CA ASN A 710 -32.01 10.85 -0.34
C ASN A 710 -31.66 12.27 0.10
N PHE A 711 -32.00 13.25 -0.72
CA PHE A 711 -31.88 14.65 -0.35
C PHE A 711 -33.01 15.04 0.60
N THR A 712 -32.69 15.89 1.57
CA THR A 712 -33.66 16.48 2.51
C THR A 712 -33.45 17.99 2.49
N GLU A 713 -34.42 18.74 3.03
CA GLU A 713 -34.51 20.21 3.00
C GLU A 713 -33.27 21.01 3.46
N THR A 714 -32.18 20.39 3.94
CA THR A 714 -31.01 21.08 4.49
C THR A 714 -29.62 20.52 4.12
N GLN A 715 -29.45 19.56 3.21
CA GLN A 715 -28.12 18.93 3.09
C GLN A 715 -27.62 18.57 1.68
N ASN A 716 -26.41 19.05 1.42
CA ASN A 716 -25.45 18.45 0.49
C ASN A 716 -24.98 17.09 1.04
N THR A 717 -24.60 16.17 0.16
CA THR A 717 -24.21 14.80 0.55
C THR A 717 -22.81 14.45 0.05
N PHE A 718 -22.00 13.83 0.91
CA PHE A 718 -20.75 13.16 0.54
C PHE A 718 -20.91 11.65 0.68
N LEU A 719 -20.71 10.91 -0.41
CA LEU A 719 -20.91 9.48 -0.48
C LEU A 719 -19.59 8.76 -0.78
N VAL A 720 -19.28 7.72 -0.01
CA VAL A 720 -18.17 6.81 -0.29
C VAL A 720 -18.76 5.45 -0.69
N ILE A 721 -18.38 4.93 -1.85
CA ILE A 721 -18.80 3.61 -2.34
C ILE A 721 -17.57 2.72 -2.47
N THR A 722 -17.59 1.59 -1.78
CA THR A 722 -16.49 0.62 -1.81
C THR A 722 -16.79 -0.50 -2.80
N LEU A 723 -15.87 -0.80 -3.70
CA LEU A 723 -15.92 -1.98 -4.57
C LEU A 723 -15.10 -3.12 -3.97
N SER A 724 -15.50 -4.36 -4.23
CA SER A 724 -14.83 -5.57 -3.71
C SER A 724 -14.26 -6.41 -4.86
N ASN A 725 -13.05 -6.93 -4.68
CA ASN A 725 -12.41 -7.95 -5.52
C ASN A 725 -12.78 -9.35 -4.99
N ASN A 726 -13.05 -10.30 -5.87
CA ASN A 726 -13.20 -11.70 -5.45
C ASN A 726 -11.88 -12.43 -5.70
N LEU A 727 -11.47 -13.28 -4.77
CA LEU A 727 -10.23 -14.05 -4.93
C LEU A 727 -10.38 -15.12 -6.03
N PRO A 728 -9.34 -15.37 -6.82
CA PRO A 728 -9.36 -16.41 -7.83
C PRO A 728 -9.36 -17.79 -7.17
N SER A 729 -9.85 -18.80 -7.89
CA SER A 729 -9.95 -20.17 -7.39
C SER A 729 -9.43 -21.20 -8.37
N VAL A 730 -8.81 -22.25 -7.84
CA VAL A 730 -8.38 -23.43 -8.60
C VAL A 730 -9.23 -24.63 -8.18
N SER A 731 -9.89 -25.28 -9.14
CA SER A 731 -10.81 -26.38 -8.84
C SER A 731 -10.13 -27.74 -8.67
N SER A 732 -9.00 -27.96 -9.34
CA SER A 732 -8.25 -29.23 -9.32
C SER A 732 -6.82 -29.05 -9.82
N VAL A 733 -5.86 -29.66 -9.13
CA VAL A 733 -4.45 -29.74 -9.54
C VAL A 733 -4.08 -31.20 -9.73
N ILE A 734 -3.76 -31.58 -10.98
CA ILE A 734 -3.43 -32.97 -11.34
C ILE A 734 -2.00 -33.02 -11.86
N ILE A 735 -1.18 -33.89 -11.28
CA ILE A 735 0.16 -34.21 -11.78
C ILE A 735 0.12 -35.49 -12.60
N ASN A 736 0.70 -35.47 -13.80
CA ASN A 736 0.85 -36.65 -14.66
C ASN A 736 2.26 -36.69 -15.24
N SER A 737 2.80 -37.91 -15.39
CA SER A 737 3.98 -38.14 -16.23
C SER A 737 3.58 -38.18 -17.71
N SER A 738 4.50 -37.86 -18.61
CA SER A 738 4.23 -37.68 -20.05
C SER A 738 3.61 -38.92 -20.74
N HIS A 739 3.83 -40.12 -20.22
CA HIS A 739 3.25 -41.38 -20.69
C HIS A 739 2.43 -42.13 -19.62
N GLY A 740 2.26 -41.55 -18.43
CA GLY A 740 1.52 -42.15 -17.31
C GLY A 740 2.18 -43.37 -16.65
N THR A 741 3.45 -43.65 -16.98
CA THR A 741 4.21 -44.78 -16.42
C THR A 741 5.10 -44.42 -15.22
N ASN A 742 5.24 -43.12 -14.92
CA ASN A 742 6.04 -42.55 -13.83
C ASN A 742 7.53 -42.96 -13.86
N LEU A 743 8.14 -43.10 -15.02
CA LEU A 743 9.54 -43.50 -15.17
C LEU A 743 10.49 -42.30 -15.22
N THR A 744 11.78 -42.56 -15.00
CA THR A 744 12.86 -41.55 -15.02
C THR A 744 13.13 -40.91 -16.40
N ASN A 745 12.46 -41.36 -17.46
CA ASN A 745 12.55 -40.80 -18.81
C ASN A 745 11.31 -39.97 -19.19
N GLU A 746 10.45 -39.64 -18.22
CA GLU A 746 9.22 -38.89 -18.45
C GLU A 746 9.26 -37.51 -17.79
N ASN A 747 8.71 -36.51 -18.48
CA ASN A 747 8.45 -35.22 -17.87
C ASN A 747 7.21 -35.32 -16.98
N LEU A 748 7.18 -34.59 -15.88
CA LEU A 748 5.99 -34.40 -15.05
C LEU A 748 5.34 -33.08 -15.42
N THR A 749 4.01 -33.04 -15.52
CA THR A 749 3.27 -31.84 -15.89
C THR A 749 2.06 -31.65 -14.99
N ILE A 750 1.83 -30.40 -14.56
CA ILE A 750 0.62 -30.00 -13.84
C ILE A 750 -0.46 -29.56 -14.82
N TYR A 751 -1.63 -30.14 -14.64
CA TYR A 751 -2.88 -29.75 -15.29
C TYR A 751 -3.81 -29.15 -14.24
N THR A 752 -4.19 -27.90 -14.44
CA THR A 752 -5.07 -27.15 -13.55
C THR A 752 -6.05 -26.29 -14.33
N THR A 753 -7.14 -25.88 -13.69
CA THR A 753 -8.08 -24.88 -14.22
C THR A 753 -8.36 -23.89 -13.11
N ALA A 754 -7.95 -22.64 -13.34
CA ALA A 754 -8.21 -21.53 -12.46
C ALA A 754 -9.33 -20.66 -13.04
N THR A 755 -10.16 -20.09 -12.18
CA THR A 755 -11.27 -19.21 -12.57
C THR A 755 -11.43 -18.08 -11.58
N ASP A 756 -11.76 -16.91 -12.10
CA ASP A 756 -12.24 -15.77 -11.31
C ASP A 756 -13.72 -15.49 -11.62
N ILE A 757 -14.48 -15.10 -10.59
CA ILE A 757 -15.91 -14.81 -10.70
C ILE A 757 -16.21 -13.40 -11.23
N ASP A 758 -15.32 -12.41 -10.98
CA ASP A 758 -15.49 -11.05 -11.50
C ASP A 758 -14.75 -10.83 -12.84
N GLY A 759 -14.08 -11.88 -13.33
CA GLY A 759 -13.63 -12.03 -14.70
C GLY A 759 -12.21 -11.55 -14.97
N ASP A 760 -11.41 -11.43 -13.92
CA ASP A 760 -9.98 -11.16 -14.02
C ASP A 760 -9.19 -12.32 -14.65
N ASP A 761 -8.07 -11.97 -15.29
CA ASP A 761 -7.13 -12.94 -15.85
C ASP A 761 -6.35 -13.60 -14.70
N VAL A 762 -6.21 -14.94 -14.73
CA VAL A 762 -5.59 -15.70 -13.64
C VAL A 762 -4.26 -16.30 -14.07
N LYS A 763 -3.18 -15.89 -13.38
CA LYS A 763 -1.85 -16.52 -13.43
C LYS A 763 -1.76 -17.61 -12.36
N ASN A 764 -1.11 -18.73 -12.67
CA ASN A 764 -0.84 -19.78 -11.69
C ASN A 764 0.64 -19.78 -11.33
N ILE A 765 0.94 -19.69 -10.03
CA ILE A 765 2.29 -19.82 -9.48
C ILE A 765 2.48 -21.26 -9.03
N TYR A 766 3.53 -21.92 -9.54
CA TYR A 766 3.81 -23.34 -9.30
C TYR A 766 5.00 -23.49 -8.36
N ASN A 767 4.76 -24.00 -7.14
CA ASN A 767 5.82 -24.38 -6.21
C ASN A 767 5.96 -25.90 -6.16
N TRP A 768 7.08 -26.41 -6.64
CA TRP A 768 7.34 -27.84 -6.76
C TRP A 768 8.06 -28.39 -5.53
N TYR A 769 7.66 -29.60 -5.14
CA TYR A 769 8.23 -30.35 -4.03
C TYR A 769 8.83 -31.65 -4.56
N LYS A 770 10.04 -31.97 -4.09
CA LYS A 770 10.71 -33.26 -4.27
C LYS A 770 10.98 -33.86 -2.89
N ASN A 771 10.52 -35.09 -2.65
CA ASN A 771 10.66 -35.79 -1.37
C ASN A 771 10.16 -34.97 -0.17
N ASN A 772 8.99 -34.34 -0.35
CA ASN A 772 8.33 -33.47 0.62
C ASN A 772 9.17 -32.23 1.03
N GLN A 773 10.13 -31.83 0.20
CA GLN A 773 10.89 -30.59 0.35
C GLN A 773 10.69 -29.71 -0.88
N SER A 774 10.52 -28.40 -0.69
CA SER A 774 10.41 -27.46 -1.80
C SER A 774 11.71 -27.44 -2.62
N LEU A 775 11.62 -27.59 -3.94
CA LEU A 775 12.76 -27.48 -4.87
C LEU A 775 13.40 -26.09 -4.79
N THR A 776 12.56 -25.06 -4.59
CA THR A 776 13.05 -23.70 -4.41
C THR A 776 13.43 -23.47 -2.94
N SER A 777 14.60 -22.87 -2.75
CA SER A 777 15.03 -22.27 -1.49
C SER A 777 14.41 -20.89 -1.28
N LEU A 778 14.21 -20.17 -2.38
CA LEU A 778 13.56 -18.86 -2.43
C LEU A 778 12.82 -18.75 -3.77
N TYR A 779 11.56 -18.30 -3.72
CA TYR A 779 10.82 -17.98 -4.93
C TYR A 779 10.06 -16.67 -4.74
N LEU A 780 10.64 -15.58 -5.21
CA LEU A 780 10.02 -14.26 -5.23
C LEU A 780 9.52 -13.97 -6.65
N ALA A 781 8.26 -14.32 -6.87
CA ALA A 781 7.61 -14.09 -8.14
C ALA A 781 7.23 -12.59 -8.33
N PHE A 782 7.03 -11.86 -7.21
CA PHE A 782 6.66 -10.42 -7.14
C PHE A 782 5.19 -10.08 -7.39
N GLU A 783 4.32 -11.08 -7.34
CA GLU A 783 2.86 -10.96 -7.39
C GLU A 783 2.22 -11.15 -6.01
N GLY A 784 0.89 -11.14 -6.00
CA GLY A 784 0.05 -11.39 -4.84
C GLY A 784 0.15 -10.24 -3.85
N SER A 785 0.36 -10.59 -2.58
CA SER A 785 0.52 -9.62 -1.48
C SER A 785 1.78 -8.70 -1.55
N SER A 786 2.55 -8.75 -2.64
CA SER A 786 3.71 -7.89 -2.85
C SER A 786 3.31 -6.41 -2.95
N ASN A 787 4.13 -5.51 -2.41
CA ASN A 787 3.85 -4.07 -2.33
C ASN A 787 5.15 -3.26 -2.10
N THR A 788 5.05 -1.98 -1.77
CA THR A 788 6.21 -1.07 -1.60
C THR A 788 7.09 -1.37 -0.37
N THR A 789 6.66 -2.26 0.53
CA THR A 789 7.40 -2.60 1.77
C THR A 789 7.67 -4.09 1.96
N PHE A 790 7.00 -4.94 1.19
CA PHE A 790 6.98 -6.39 1.38
C PHE A 790 6.84 -7.11 0.04
N THR A 791 7.51 -8.24 -0.13
CA THR A 791 7.29 -9.18 -1.23
C THR A 791 7.22 -10.61 -0.71
N ARG A 792 6.31 -11.40 -1.27
CA ARG A 792 6.04 -12.76 -0.82
C ARG A 792 7.05 -13.77 -1.36
N ASP A 793 7.44 -14.72 -0.50
CA ASP A 793 8.16 -15.95 -0.86
C ASP A 793 7.19 -17.11 -1.07
N TYR A 794 7.12 -17.60 -2.31
CA TYR A 794 6.28 -18.71 -2.75
C TYR A 794 6.95 -20.08 -2.58
N SER A 795 8.19 -20.15 -2.09
CA SER A 795 8.86 -21.43 -1.82
C SER A 795 8.29 -22.17 -0.60
N ASN A 796 7.42 -21.50 0.18
CA ASN A 796 6.92 -21.91 1.50
C ASN A 796 8.01 -22.11 2.56
N ARG A 797 9.15 -21.43 2.40
CA ARG A 797 10.24 -21.43 3.39
C ARG A 797 10.24 -20.21 4.31
N GLY A 798 9.35 -19.25 4.06
CA GLY A 798 9.14 -18.08 4.92
C GLY A 798 10.15 -16.96 4.71
N ASN A 799 10.92 -17.00 3.62
CA ASN A 799 11.98 -16.04 3.30
C ASN A 799 11.41 -14.81 2.57
N ASN A 800 10.32 -14.22 3.10
CA ASN A 800 9.69 -13.06 2.49
C ASN A 800 10.68 -11.89 2.41
N GLY A 801 10.61 -11.13 1.33
CA GLY A 801 11.48 -9.97 1.13
C GLY A 801 10.89 -8.71 1.76
N LYS A 802 11.73 -7.93 2.42
CA LYS A 802 11.47 -6.55 2.83
C LYS A 802 11.89 -5.61 1.72
N VAL A 803 10.96 -4.78 1.25
CA VAL A 803 11.21 -3.81 0.19
C VAL A 803 11.59 -2.47 0.80
N ILE A 804 12.64 -1.85 0.29
CA ILE A 804 13.09 -0.52 0.69
C ILE A 804 13.14 0.34 -0.56
N ASN A 805 12.27 1.36 -0.63
CA ASN A 805 12.17 2.39 -1.66
C ASN A 805 11.93 1.92 -3.12
N ALA A 806 12.12 0.65 -3.45
CA ALA A 806 11.82 0.13 -4.78
C ALA A 806 10.31 0.24 -5.07
N ILE A 807 9.98 0.56 -6.32
CA ILE A 807 8.59 0.77 -6.75
C ILE A 807 8.02 -0.56 -7.21
N TRP A 808 6.99 -1.05 -6.52
CA TRP A 808 6.22 -2.19 -7.00
C TRP A 808 5.26 -1.74 -8.11
N ASP A 809 5.33 -2.41 -9.25
CA ASP A 809 4.43 -2.22 -10.38
C ASP A 809 3.58 -3.48 -10.58
N SER A 810 2.32 -3.46 -10.13
CA SER A 810 1.42 -4.61 -10.17
C SER A 810 0.97 -5.01 -11.57
N GLN A 811 1.29 -4.21 -12.59
CA GLN A 811 1.03 -4.50 -14.01
C GLN A 811 2.33 -4.52 -14.82
N GLY A 812 3.47 -4.42 -14.13
CA GLY A 812 4.81 -4.52 -14.70
C GLY A 812 5.30 -5.96 -14.74
N GLY A 813 6.59 -6.12 -15.02
CA GLY A 813 7.20 -7.45 -15.14
C GLY A 813 7.30 -7.92 -16.59
N TYR A 814 7.90 -9.09 -16.76
CA TYR A 814 8.08 -9.68 -18.09
C TYR A 814 6.75 -10.22 -18.64
N ASP A 815 5.83 -10.56 -17.74
CA ASP A 815 4.51 -11.15 -18.01
C ASP A 815 3.33 -10.22 -17.69
N ASN A 816 3.59 -9.02 -17.16
CA ASN A 816 2.62 -8.01 -16.71
C ASN A 816 1.84 -8.41 -15.45
N ALA A 817 2.38 -9.29 -14.59
CA ALA A 817 1.73 -9.73 -13.37
C ALA A 817 2.25 -9.05 -12.09
N GLY A 818 3.43 -8.43 -12.14
CA GLY A 818 4.05 -7.77 -10.99
C GLY A 818 5.58 -7.71 -11.14
N ALA A 819 6.21 -6.59 -10.79
CA ALA A 819 7.67 -6.52 -10.68
C ALA A 819 8.14 -5.34 -9.83
N TYR A 820 9.43 -5.33 -9.47
CA TYR A 820 10.06 -4.20 -8.79
C TYR A 820 10.94 -3.39 -9.72
N LEU A 821 10.65 -2.09 -9.80
CA LEU A 821 11.45 -1.08 -10.47
C LEU A 821 12.45 -0.47 -9.48
N PHE A 822 13.70 -0.42 -9.94
CA PHE A 822 14.83 0.25 -9.30
C PHE A 822 15.28 1.40 -10.22
N SER A 823 15.10 2.65 -9.80
CA SER A 823 15.47 3.92 -10.44
C SER A 823 16.54 4.74 -9.71
N ASP A 824 16.73 4.55 -8.40
CA ASP A 824 17.59 5.37 -7.53
C ASP A 824 18.64 4.54 -6.76
N LEU A 825 19.45 5.20 -5.92
CA LEU A 825 20.61 4.60 -5.24
C LEU A 825 20.30 3.86 -3.93
N ASP A 826 19.10 4.01 -3.36
CA ASP A 826 18.74 3.45 -2.04
C ASP A 826 17.54 2.48 -2.13
N GLU A 827 17.38 1.82 -3.28
CA GLU A 827 16.26 0.94 -3.58
C GLU A 827 16.72 -0.53 -3.65
N ARG A 828 15.97 -1.42 -3.01
CA ARG A 828 16.36 -2.84 -2.85
C ARG A 828 15.23 -3.70 -2.29
N VAL A 829 15.38 -5.01 -2.47
CA VAL A 829 14.67 -6.01 -1.67
C VAL A 829 15.69 -6.74 -0.80
N ILE A 830 15.41 -6.85 0.50
CA ILE A 830 16.23 -7.58 1.47
C ILE A 830 15.47 -8.82 1.92
N VAL A 831 16.05 -9.98 1.73
CA VAL A 831 15.61 -11.23 2.34
C VAL A 831 16.52 -11.48 3.53
N GLU A 832 15.93 -11.57 4.72
CA GLU A 832 16.67 -11.81 5.97
C GLU A 832 17.45 -13.12 5.89
N ASP A 833 18.61 -13.14 6.55
CA ASP A 833 19.48 -14.30 6.65
C ASP A 833 18.73 -15.56 7.13
N SER A 834 18.93 -16.68 6.44
CA SER A 834 18.36 -17.97 6.84
C SER A 834 19.14 -19.14 6.22
N ASP A 835 19.07 -20.30 6.87
CA ASP A 835 19.68 -21.56 6.39
C ASP A 835 19.25 -21.92 4.95
N ASN A 836 18.10 -21.42 4.50
CA ASN A 836 17.55 -21.70 3.18
C ASN A 836 18.25 -20.92 2.06
N VAL A 837 18.80 -19.74 2.35
CA VAL A 837 19.56 -18.90 1.41
C VAL A 837 21.08 -18.97 1.67
N ASP A 838 21.50 -19.72 2.68
CA ASP A 838 22.88 -20.00 3.06
C ASP A 838 23.50 -21.12 2.21
N MET A 839 23.72 -20.80 0.94
CA MET A 839 24.31 -21.74 -0.02
C MET A 839 25.70 -22.18 0.42
N ASN A 840 25.93 -23.49 0.48
CA ASN A 840 27.21 -24.11 0.87
C ASN A 840 27.62 -25.30 -0.02
N SER A 841 26.86 -25.56 -1.08
CA SER A 841 27.07 -26.66 -2.01
C SER A 841 26.67 -26.26 -3.44
N ASN A 842 26.14 -27.16 -4.25
CA ASN A 842 25.66 -26.90 -5.60
C ASN A 842 24.34 -26.14 -5.56
N PHE A 843 24.16 -25.11 -6.39
CA PHE A 843 22.91 -24.34 -6.41
C PHE A 843 22.70 -23.60 -7.72
N THR A 844 21.46 -23.13 -7.94
CA THR A 844 21.06 -22.40 -9.15
C THR A 844 20.34 -21.11 -8.79
N ILE A 845 20.63 -20.02 -9.50
CA ILE A 845 19.94 -18.73 -9.40
C ILE A 845 19.35 -18.38 -10.77
N LEU A 846 18.07 -18.01 -10.82
CA LEU A 846 17.36 -17.56 -12.03
C LEU A 846 16.60 -16.26 -11.75
N SER A 847 16.52 -15.36 -12.73
CA SER A 847 15.67 -14.16 -12.66
C SER A 847 15.48 -13.51 -14.04
N TRP A 848 14.34 -12.86 -14.24
CA TRP A 848 14.13 -11.90 -15.33
C TRP A 848 14.61 -10.51 -14.92
N VAL A 849 15.36 -9.83 -15.79
CA VAL A 849 15.90 -8.50 -15.53
C VAL A 849 15.70 -7.60 -16.75
N TYR A 850 15.23 -6.37 -16.54
CA TYR A 850 15.17 -5.29 -17.51
C TYR A 850 16.19 -4.20 -17.13
N PRO A 851 17.47 -4.31 -17.53
CA PRO A 851 18.48 -3.34 -17.14
C PRO A 851 18.39 -2.06 -17.99
N LYS A 852 18.51 -0.88 -17.38
CA LYS A 852 18.65 0.42 -18.07
C LYS A 852 20.10 0.88 -18.16
N THR A 853 21.01 0.26 -17.41
CA THR A 853 22.45 0.54 -17.37
C THR A 853 23.28 -0.75 -17.42
N ASP A 854 24.59 -0.64 -17.68
CA ASP A 854 25.49 -1.79 -17.86
C ASP A 854 26.13 -2.31 -16.54
N LEU A 855 25.88 -1.63 -15.42
CA LEU A 855 26.40 -1.97 -14.09
C LEU A 855 25.25 -2.10 -13.11
N TYR A 856 24.98 -3.31 -12.66
CA TYR A 856 23.87 -3.57 -11.75
C TYR A 856 24.08 -4.86 -10.96
N GLY A 857 23.63 -4.85 -9.71
CA GLY A 857 23.49 -6.04 -8.88
C GLY A 857 22.14 -6.69 -9.11
N ILE A 858 22.14 -8.00 -9.27
CA ILE A 858 20.91 -8.79 -9.41
C ILE A 858 20.58 -9.37 -8.04
N ILE A 859 21.43 -10.26 -7.55
CA ILE A 859 21.29 -10.96 -6.25
C ILE A 859 22.65 -11.04 -5.56
N MET A 860 22.71 -10.67 -4.29
CA MET A 860 23.96 -10.57 -3.53
C MET A 860 23.79 -10.92 -2.06
N LYS A 861 24.61 -11.83 -1.55
CA LYS A 861 24.70 -12.16 -0.14
C LYS A 861 26.13 -11.88 0.34
N GLY A 862 26.29 -11.01 1.35
CA GLY A 862 27.58 -10.65 1.95
C GLY A 862 28.23 -9.32 1.48
N ASP A 863 29.05 -8.73 2.36
CA ASP A 863 29.72 -7.42 2.19
C ASP A 863 31.20 -7.53 1.75
N LEU A 864 31.82 -6.43 1.30
CA LEU A 864 33.22 -6.35 0.85
C LEU A 864 34.24 -6.77 1.91
N SER A 865 33.87 -6.73 3.19
CA SER A 865 34.68 -7.16 4.33
C SER A 865 34.56 -8.65 4.63
N ASP A 866 33.48 -9.28 4.16
CA ASP A 866 33.21 -10.70 4.39
C ASP A 866 33.79 -11.54 3.25
N GLN A 867 34.46 -12.62 3.62
CA GLN A 867 35.00 -13.59 2.68
C GLN A 867 34.06 -14.78 2.49
N ASN A 868 32.88 -14.80 3.14
CA ASN A 868 31.80 -15.77 2.87
C ASN A 868 30.64 -15.05 2.13
N ASP A 869 30.83 -14.77 0.85
CA ASP A 869 29.88 -14.03 0.01
C ASP A 869 29.51 -14.81 -1.27
N TYR A 870 28.33 -14.56 -1.83
CA TYR A 870 28.04 -14.88 -3.23
C TYR A 870 27.32 -13.72 -3.92
N ARG A 871 27.70 -13.42 -5.17
CA ARG A 871 27.19 -12.23 -5.88
C ARG A 871 26.99 -12.52 -7.35
N PHE A 872 25.77 -12.31 -7.83
CA PHE A 872 25.42 -12.31 -9.24
C PHE A 872 25.15 -10.88 -9.73
N TYR A 873 25.95 -10.42 -10.69
CA TYR A 873 25.92 -9.03 -11.16
C TYR A 873 26.46 -8.85 -12.57
N SER A 874 26.20 -7.68 -13.14
CA SER A 874 26.85 -7.22 -14.37
C SER A 874 27.92 -6.18 -14.06
N TRP A 875 29.07 -6.27 -14.72
CA TRP A 875 30.08 -5.20 -14.74
C TRP A 875 30.67 -5.02 -16.15
N SER A 876 30.51 -3.80 -16.68
CA SER A 876 30.99 -3.40 -18.00
C SER A 876 30.31 -4.18 -19.13
N GLY A 877 29.02 -4.50 -18.95
CA GLY A 877 28.19 -5.21 -19.93
C GLY A 877 28.31 -6.74 -19.89
N HIS A 878 29.15 -7.28 -19.00
CA HIS A 878 29.40 -8.72 -18.85
C HIS A 878 28.84 -9.25 -17.53
N LEU A 879 28.25 -10.44 -17.57
CA LEU A 879 27.78 -11.15 -16.39
C LEU A 879 28.94 -11.73 -15.60
N ARG A 880 28.83 -11.65 -14.28
CA ARG A 880 29.82 -12.15 -13.33
C ARG A 880 29.16 -12.83 -12.15
N PHE A 881 29.84 -13.85 -11.67
CA PHE A 881 29.50 -14.54 -10.44
C PHE A 881 30.74 -14.61 -9.55
N ARG A 882 30.63 -14.07 -8.34
CA ARG A 882 31.70 -14.11 -7.34
C ARG A 882 31.25 -14.97 -6.17
N TRP A 883 32.17 -15.73 -5.59
CA TRP A 883 31.93 -16.49 -4.36
C TRP A 883 33.15 -16.42 -3.42
N GLY A 884 32.92 -16.62 -2.13
CA GLY A 884 33.96 -16.64 -1.10
C GLY A 884 33.81 -17.79 -0.09
N ASN A 885 34.93 -18.24 0.49
CA ASN A 885 34.95 -19.38 1.44
C ASN A 885 35.56 -19.04 2.82
N GLY A 886 35.69 -17.75 3.11
CA GLY A 886 36.24 -17.22 4.35
C GLY A 886 37.77 -17.03 4.32
N SER A 887 38.46 -17.54 3.29
CA SER A 887 39.92 -17.46 3.14
C SER A 887 40.37 -17.05 1.74
N GLU A 888 39.58 -17.39 0.72
CA GLU A 888 39.81 -17.11 -0.69
C GLU A 888 38.50 -16.63 -1.33
N VAL A 889 38.62 -15.94 -2.46
CA VAL A 889 37.50 -15.43 -3.26
C VAL A 889 37.74 -15.85 -4.69
N GLY A 890 36.76 -16.52 -5.30
CA GLY A 890 36.74 -16.86 -6.73
C GLY A 890 35.80 -15.93 -7.51
N GLU A 891 36.11 -15.70 -8.79
CA GLU A 891 35.26 -14.90 -9.67
C GLU A 891 35.20 -15.49 -11.08
N ALA A 892 34.00 -15.86 -11.50
CA ALA A 892 33.65 -16.30 -12.84
C ALA A 892 33.11 -15.12 -13.65
N SER A 893 33.60 -14.91 -14.86
CA SER A 893 33.19 -13.80 -15.73
C SER A 893 32.90 -14.29 -17.15
N CYS A 894 31.66 -14.22 -17.59
CA CYS A 894 31.32 -14.56 -18.98
C CYS A 894 31.51 -13.34 -19.89
N LEU A 895 32.65 -13.29 -20.58
CA LEU A 895 33.02 -12.16 -21.45
C LEU A 895 32.22 -12.10 -22.76
N ASP A 896 31.67 -13.23 -23.22
CA ASP A 896 30.83 -13.27 -24.43
C ASP A 896 29.32 -13.09 -24.11
N CYS A 897 28.96 -13.07 -22.83
CA CYS A 897 27.61 -12.81 -22.33
C CYS A 897 27.35 -11.29 -22.30
N THR A 898 26.91 -10.71 -23.41
CA THR A 898 26.54 -9.28 -23.47
C THR A 898 25.08 -9.06 -23.06
N THR A 899 24.86 -8.18 -22.08
CA THR A 899 23.51 -7.83 -21.62
C THR A 899 22.97 -6.66 -22.47
N GLN A 900 21.73 -6.77 -22.95
CA GLN A 900 21.06 -5.72 -23.71
C GLN A 900 20.30 -4.78 -22.78
N ILE A 901 20.68 -3.51 -22.74
CA ILE A 901 19.90 -2.50 -22.00
C ILE A 901 18.56 -2.26 -22.68
N ASN A 902 17.55 -1.92 -21.87
CA ASN A 902 16.18 -1.65 -22.28
C ASN A 902 15.48 -2.84 -22.98
N ASN A 903 15.75 -4.05 -22.52
CA ASN A 903 15.02 -5.24 -22.92
C ASN A 903 14.92 -6.22 -21.74
N TRP A 904 13.86 -7.02 -21.69
CA TRP A 904 13.76 -8.13 -20.75
C TRP A 904 14.76 -9.22 -21.13
N ILE A 905 15.53 -9.68 -20.15
CA ILE A 905 16.52 -10.74 -20.31
C ILE A 905 16.34 -11.73 -19.18
N PHE A 906 16.25 -13.01 -19.51
CA PHE A 906 16.29 -14.07 -18.53
C PHE A 906 17.74 -14.44 -18.24
N LEU A 907 18.13 -14.38 -16.98
CA LEU A 907 19.50 -14.56 -16.52
C LEU A 907 19.58 -15.72 -15.54
N GLY A 908 20.55 -16.61 -15.73
CA GLY A 908 20.76 -17.78 -14.89
C GLY A 908 22.22 -18.07 -14.60
N VAL A 909 22.48 -18.58 -13.39
CA VAL A 909 23.77 -19.10 -12.95
C VAL A 909 23.58 -20.45 -12.28
N VAL A 910 24.39 -21.44 -12.68
CA VAL A 910 24.50 -22.73 -12.00
C VAL A 910 25.90 -22.86 -11.40
N TYR A 911 25.96 -23.00 -10.08
CA TYR A 911 27.22 -23.13 -9.33
C TYR A 911 27.48 -24.59 -8.98
N HIS A 912 28.68 -25.06 -9.30
CA HIS A 912 29.16 -26.41 -9.03
C HIS A 912 30.33 -26.39 -8.05
N CYS A 913 30.26 -27.25 -7.04
CA CYS A 913 31.30 -27.47 -6.04
C CYS A 913 31.69 -28.95 -5.98
N ASN A 914 32.98 -29.24 -6.16
CA ASN A 914 33.54 -30.60 -6.02
C ASN A 914 34.48 -30.72 -4.83
N SER A 915 34.20 -30.02 -3.72
CA SER A 915 35.00 -29.91 -2.48
C SER A 915 36.39 -29.25 -2.61
N THR A 916 37.08 -29.40 -3.75
CA THR A 916 38.42 -28.85 -3.99
C THR A 916 38.48 -27.83 -5.12
N SER A 917 37.44 -27.70 -5.92
CA SER A 917 37.33 -26.74 -7.02
C SER A 917 35.88 -26.32 -7.23
N SER A 918 35.69 -25.17 -7.84
CA SER A 918 34.38 -24.60 -8.15
C SER A 918 34.28 -24.23 -9.63
N SER A 919 33.10 -24.38 -10.22
CA SER A 919 32.83 -23.89 -11.58
C SER A 919 31.44 -23.28 -11.69
N VAL A 920 31.27 -22.38 -12.65
CA VAL A 920 30.02 -21.61 -12.82
C VAL A 920 29.58 -21.67 -14.26
N ASP A 921 28.34 -22.09 -14.50
CA ASP A 921 27.70 -22.04 -15.81
C ASP A 921 26.78 -20.82 -15.90
N PHE A 922 26.89 -20.06 -17.01
CA PHE A 922 26.02 -18.91 -17.28
C PHE A 922 24.99 -19.20 -18.36
N TYR A 923 23.75 -18.76 -18.11
CA TYR A 923 22.61 -18.89 -19.01
C TYR A 923 22.02 -17.50 -19.32
N ILE A 924 21.73 -17.24 -20.60
CA ILE A 924 21.01 -16.05 -21.06
C ILE A 924 19.87 -16.49 -21.96
N ASN A 925 18.65 -16.06 -21.64
CA ASN A 925 17.43 -16.39 -22.40
C ASN A 925 17.27 -17.90 -22.61
N GLY A 926 17.45 -18.67 -21.53
CA GLY A 926 17.39 -20.14 -21.51
C GLY A 926 18.61 -20.84 -22.13
N VAL A 927 19.45 -20.13 -22.88
CA VAL A 927 20.58 -20.73 -23.62
C VAL A 927 21.84 -20.77 -22.74
N TYR A 928 22.48 -21.94 -22.67
CA TYR A 928 23.80 -22.13 -22.06
C TYR A 928 24.87 -21.39 -22.88
N ASN A 929 25.72 -20.58 -22.23
CA ASN A 929 26.77 -19.81 -22.89
C ASN A 929 28.20 -20.29 -22.56
N SER A 930 28.59 -20.33 -21.29
CA SER A 930 29.94 -20.74 -20.89
C SER A 930 29.98 -21.38 -19.51
N THR A 931 31.01 -22.22 -19.30
CA THR A 931 31.48 -22.64 -17.97
C THR A 931 32.78 -21.89 -17.70
N GLU A 932 32.85 -21.16 -16.59
CA GLU A 932 34.08 -20.57 -16.09
C GLU A 932 34.58 -21.36 -14.88
N ILE A 933 35.86 -21.72 -14.87
CA ILE A 933 36.49 -22.53 -13.82
C ILE A 933 37.50 -21.65 -13.09
N ASP A 934 37.44 -21.67 -11.76
CA ASP A 934 38.45 -21.08 -10.89
C ASP A 934 38.88 -22.13 -9.86
N ASP A 935 40.18 -22.29 -9.65
CA ASP A 935 40.78 -23.30 -8.74
C ASP A 935 40.66 -22.87 -7.26
N VAL A 936 39.55 -22.19 -6.92
CA VAL A 936 39.21 -21.75 -5.57
C VAL A 936 38.27 -22.75 -4.92
N SER A 937 38.52 -23.05 -3.64
CA SER A 937 37.68 -23.96 -2.86
C SER A 937 36.25 -23.44 -2.71
N CYS A 938 35.32 -24.36 -2.47
CA CYS A 938 33.89 -24.07 -2.54
C CYS A 938 33.40 -22.97 -1.61
N LEU A 939 32.34 -22.28 -2.04
CA LEU A 939 31.56 -21.33 -1.26
C LEU A 939 31.28 -21.89 0.14
N LYS A 940 31.42 -21.03 1.16
CA LYS A 940 30.88 -21.31 2.50
C LYS A 940 29.70 -20.39 2.77
N SER A 941 28.73 -20.91 3.51
CA SER A 941 27.63 -20.10 4.01
C SER A 941 28.14 -18.95 4.87
N GLY A 942 27.41 -17.84 4.85
CA GLY A 942 27.71 -16.63 5.59
C GLY A 942 26.43 -15.99 6.10
N SER A 943 26.47 -15.37 7.27
CA SER A 943 25.30 -14.92 8.02
C SER A 943 24.82 -13.51 7.64
N ASN A 944 24.93 -13.13 6.36
CA ASN A 944 24.52 -11.82 5.89
C ASN A 944 23.21 -11.94 5.13
N ASP A 945 22.33 -10.96 5.27
CA ASP A 945 21.10 -10.87 4.47
C ASP A 945 21.39 -10.97 2.96
N LEU A 946 20.38 -11.44 2.23
CA LEU A 946 20.38 -11.49 0.77
C LEU A 946 19.74 -10.22 0.22
N TRP A 947 20.43 -9.56 -0.70
CA TRP A 947 20.05 -8.28 -1.29
C TRP A 947 19.75 -8.47 -2.77
N ILE A 948 18.63 -7.93 -3.22
CA ILE A 948 18.19 -7.94 -4.61
C ILE A 948 18.11 -6.49 -5.10
N GLY A 949 18.67 -6.24 -6.29
CA GLY A 949 18.73 -4.90 -6.89
C GLY A 949 19.82 -3.99 -6.32
N SER A 950 20.50 -4.33 -5.21
CA SER A 950 21.61 -3.53 -4.69
C SER A 950 22.61 -4.34 -3.85
N ARG A 951 23.74 -3.70 -3.47
CA ARG A 951 24.62 -4.19 -2.38
C ARG A 951 24.24 -3.60 -1.02
N PRO A 952 24.70 -4.23 0.08
CA PRO A 952 24.62 -3.66 1.43
C PRO A 952 25.16 -2.23 1.58
N ASN A 953 26.26 -1.91 0.89
CA ASN A 953 26.89 -0.58 0.93
C ASN A 953 26.40 0.38 -0.17
N LEU A 954 25.31 0.01 -0.86
CA LEU A 954 24.72 0.78 -1.98
C LEU A 954 25.64 0.98 -3.19
N ALA A 955 26.71 0.20 -3.32
CA ALA A 955 27.45 0.10 -4.57
C ALA A 955 26.76 -0.88 -5.54
N TYR A 956 26.90 -0.71 -6.85
CA TYR A 956 26.30 -1.60 -7.86
C TYR A 956 24.78 -1.73 -7.74
N THR A 957 24.08 -0.62 -7.52
CA THR A 957 22.62 -0.56 -7.57
C THR A 957 22.13 -0.80 -9.00
N LEU A 958 21.08 -1.60 -9.14
CA LEU A 958 20.38 -1.75 -10.39
C LEU A 958 19.64 -0.46 -10.71
N ASN A 959 19.74 -0.03 -11.96
CA ASN A 959 18.76 0.86 -12.57
C ASN A 959 18.04 0.05 -13.65
N GLY A 960 16.81 -0.34 -13.39
CA GLY A 960 16.09 -1.35 -14.15
C GLY A 960 14.98 -2.02 -13.34
N THR A 961 14.39 -3.07 -13.90
CA THR A 961 13.31 -3.83 -13.25
C THR A 961 13.78 -5.28 -13.06
N ILE A 962 13.44 -5.91 -11.93
CA ILE A 962 13.67 -7.34 -11.68
C ILE A 962 12.32 -8.03 -11.53
N ASP A 963 12.24 -9.25 -12.03
CA ASP A 963 11.08 -10.11 -11.96
C ASP A 963 11.48 -11.58 -11.73
N GLU A 964 10.56 -12.38 -11.16
CA GLU A 964 10.60 -13.84 -11.14
C GLU A 964 11.91 -14.45 -10.59
N VAL A 965 12.35 -13.99 -9.41
CA VAL A 965 13.59 -14.43 -8.76
C VAL A 965 13.43 -15.82 -8.12
N ARG A 966 14.29 -16.76 -8.51
CA ARG A 966 14.35 -18.11 -7.94
C ARG A 966 15.76 -18.50 -7.53
N ILE A 967 15.86 -19.16 -6.37
CA ILE A 967 17.08 -19.82 -5.90
C ILE A 967 16.75 -21.28 -5.58
N TYR A 968 17.53 -22.20 -6.13
CA TYR A 968 17.43 -23.64 -5.89
C TYR A 968 18.69 -24.11 -5.18
N ASN A 969 18.57 -24.95 -4.15
CA ASN A 969 19.72 -25.53 -3.44
C ASN A 969 20.29 -26.77 -4.15
N GLU A 970 20.17 -26.80 -5.49
CA GLU A 970 20.72 -27.83 -6.36
C GLU A 970 21.02 -27.27 -7.75
N THR A 971 21.78 -28.02 -8.55
CA THR A 971 22.06 -27.69 -9.94
C THR A 971 20.91 -28.13 -10.84
N LEU A 972 20.25 -27.21 -11.52
CA LEU A 972 19.24 -27.55 -12.52
C LEU A 972 19.90 -27.96 -13.85
N PRO A 973 19.36 -28.95 -14.57
CA PRO A 973 19.79 -29.28 -15.92
C PRO A 973 19.33 -28.21 -16.92
N PHE A 974 20.06 -28.10 -18.03
CA PHE A 974 19.78 -27.12 -19.11
C PHE A 974 18.32 -27.16 -19.58
N ASP A 975 17.73 -28.34 -19.77
CA ASP A 975 16.36 -28.48 -20.26
C ASP A 975 15.32 -27.95 -19.25
N GLN A 976 15.58 -28.03 -17.94
CA GLN A 976 14.70 -27.45 -16.92
C GLN A 976 14.79 -25.92 -16.94
N ILE A 977 16.00 -25.37 -17.06
CA ILE A 977 16.21 -23.92 -17.18
C ILE A 977 15.52 -23.37 -18.43
N MET A 978 15.58 -24.11 -19.55
CA MET A 978 14.86 -23.76 -20.77
C MET A 978 13.35 -23.82 -20.59
N ALA A 979 12.82 -24.84 -19.90
CA ALA A 979 11.38 -24.94 -19.62
C ALA A 979 10.89 -23.73 -18.80
N ILE A 980 11.65 -23.30 -17.79
CA ILE A 980 11.34 -22.10 -16.99
C ILE A 980 11.38 -20.83 -17.85
N TYR A 981 12.36 -20.69 -18.75
CA TYR A 981 12.46 -19.55 -19.67
C TYR A 981 11.26 -19.46 -20.64
N ASP A 982 10.79 -20.60 -21.15
CA ASP A 982 9.64 -20.69 -22.05
C ASP A 982 8.27 -20.59 -21.32
N ASP A 983 8.29 -20.16 -20.05
CA ASP A 983 7.12 -20.05 -19.16
C ASP A 983 6.39 -21.39 -18.90
N ASN A 984 7.07 -22.52 -19.10
CA ASN A 984 6.57 -23.86 -18.77
C ASN A 984 6.96 -24.25 -17.34
N THR A 985 6.67 -23.37 -16.38
CA THR A 985 6.96 -23.57 -14.95
C THR A 985 6.12 -24.68 -14.31
N ASN A 986 5.07 -25.13 -15.00
CA ASN A 986 4.23 -26.27 -14.65
C ASN A 986 4.82 -27.64 -15.05
N ILE A 987 6.11 -27.72 -15.39
CA ILE A 987 6.78 -28.95 -15.83
C ILE A 987 8.07 -29.20 -15.03
N ILE A 988 8.28 -30.46 -14.64
CA ILE A 988 9.60 -31.02 -14.28
C ILE A 988 10.06 -31.90 -15.43
N VAL A 989 11.24 -31.63 -16.00
CA VAL A 989 11.77 -32.41 -17.12
C VAL A 989 12.32 -33.76 -16.67
N SER A 990 12.32 -34.74 -17.56
CA SER A 990 12.76 -36.10 -17.26
C SER A 990 14.21 -36.18 -16.77
N SER A 991 15.07 -35.23 -17.15
CA SER A 991 16.45 -35.19 -16.68
C SER A 991 16.61 -34.84 -15.20
N GLU A 992 15.54 -34.42 -14.52
CA GLU A 992 15.51 -34.25 -13.05
C GLU A 992 14.93 -35.43 -12.29
N THR A 993 14.21 -36.33 -12.98
CA THR A 993 13.50 -37.43 -12.32
C THR A 993 14.46 -38.59 -12.01
N GLU A 994 14.57 -38.96 -10.74
CA GLU A 994 15.29 -40.16 -10.30
C GLU A 994 14.35 -41.16 -9.64
N THR A 995 14.73 -42.44 -9.67
CA THR A 995 13.93 -43.53 -9.09
C THR A 995 13.70 -43.30 -7.59
N GLU A 996 12.49 -43.63 -7.11
CA GLU A 996 12.03 -43.45 -5.73
C GLU A 996 11.76 -42.01 -5.30
N ASP A 997 12.13 -41.01 -6.12
CA ASP A 997 11.76 -39.63 -5.84
C ASP A 997 10.25 -39.44 -5.92
N SER A 998 9.72 -38.65 -4.99
CA SER A 998 8.32 -38.24 -4.94
C SER A 998 8.18 -36.78 -5.31
N TYR A 999 7.23 -36.47 -6.19
CA TYR A 999 6.95 -35.12 -6.66
C TYR A 999 5.53 -34.69 -6.31
N MET A 1000 5.38 -33.44 -5.87
CA MET A 1000 4.11 -32.76 -5.63
C MET A 1000 4.24 -31.30 -6.08
N CYS A 1001 3.15 -30.67 -6.50
CA CYS A 1001 3.14 -29.24 -6.80
C CYS A 1001 2.02 -28.54 -6.03
N GLU A 1002 2.35 -27.44 -5.37
CA GLU A 1002 1.37 -26.46 -4.90
C GLU A 1002 1.13 -25.44 -5.99
N VAL A 1003 -0.15 -25.18 -6.30
CA VAL A 1003 -0.58 -24.14 -7.23
C VAL A 1003 -1.28 -23.03 -6.47
N ILE A 1004 -0.81 -21.80 -6.65
CA ILE A 1004 -1.44 -20.59 -6.12
C ILE A 1004 -1.95 -19.77 -7.31
N PRO A 1005 -3.28 -19.60 -7.48
CA PRO A 1005 -3.83 -18.70 -8.50
C PRO A 1005 -3.73 -17.24 -8.04
N TYR A 1006 -3.43 -16.34 -8.97
CA TYR A 1006 -3.33 -14.90 -8.75
C TYR A 1006 -4.04 -14.17 -9.89
N ASP A 1007 -4.87 -13.17 -9.55
CA ASP A 1007 -5.77 -12.46 -10.47
C ASP A 1007 -5.26 -11.06 -10.90
N GLY A 1008 -4.00 -10.75 -10.60
CA GLY A 1008 -3.46 -9.39 -10.80
C GLY A 1008 -3.63 -8.45 -9.59
N LYS A 1009 -4.30 -8.90 -8.51
CA LYS A 1009 -4.50 -8.11 -7.28
C LYS A 1009 -4.21 -8.91 -6.02
N GLU A 1010 -4.78 -10.12 -5.90
CA GLU A 1010 -4.72 -10.93 -4.69
C GLU A 1010 -4.50 -12.41 -5.00
N ASP A 1011 -3.91 -13.11 -4.02
CA ASP A 1011 -3.70 -14.55 -4.10
C ASP A 1011 -4.99 -15.29 -3.72
N GLY A 1012 -5.38 -16.23 -4.57
CA GLY A 1012 -6.38 -17.22 -4.24
C GLY A 1012 -5.82 -18.30 -3.30
N GLN A 1013 -6.70 -19.21 -2.89
CA GLN A 1013 -6.32 -20.30 -2.02
C GLN A 1013 -5.36 -21.27 -2.75
N SER A 1014 -4.26 -21.63 -2.09
CA SER A 1014 -3.35 -22.64 -2.63
C SER A 1014 -3.96 -24.04 -2.62
N VAL A 1015 -3.65 -24.83 -3.66
CA VAL A 1015 -4.13 -26.21 -3.82
C VAL A 1015 -2.95 -27.10 -4.22
N ASN A 1016 -2.76 -28.18 -3.47
CA ASN A 1016 -1.72 -29.17 -3.77
C ASN A 1016 -2.22 -30.23 -4.76
N SER A 1017 -1.33 -30.68 -5.63
CA SER A 1017 -1.51 -31.94 -6.36
C SER A 1017 -1.45 -33.14 -5.40
N SER A 1018 -1.87 -34.31 -5.90
CA SER A 1018 -1.43 -35.57 -5.28
C SER A 1018 0.09 -35.75 -5.42
N GLU A 1019 0.68 -36.59 -4.57
CA GLU A 1019 2.07 -37.03 -4.69
C GLU A 1019 2.21 -38.07 -5.82
N LEU A 1020 3.24 -37.93 -6.66
CA LEU A 1020 3.61 -38.86 -7.73
C LEU A 1020 5.01 -39.40 -7.46
N ILE A 1021 5.14 -40.72 -7.31
CA ILE A 1021 6.42 -41.39 -7.08
C ILE A 1021 6.98 -41.89 -8.40
N ILE A 1022 8.23 -41.57 -8.68
CA ILE A 1022 8.99 -42.09 -9.81
C ILE A 1022 9.38 -43.54 -9.52
N VAL A 1023 9.04 -44.43 -10.43
CA VAL A 1023 9.27 -45.87 -10.30
C VAL A 1023 10.48 -46.33 -11.10
N GLU A 1024 11.13 -47.39 -10.63
CA GLU A 1024 12.30 -47.95 -11.31
C GLU A 1024 11.88 -48.47 -12.69
N SER A 1025 12.77 -48.30 -13.67
CA SER A 1025 12.70 -49.10 -14.88
C SER A 1025 12.71 -50.59 -14.50
N PRO A 1026 11.89 -51.44 -15.15
CA PRO A 1026 11.74 -52.84 -14.78
C PRO A 1026 13.07 -53.58 -14.88
N ASN A 1027 13.38 -54.46 -13.92
CA ASN A 1027 14.64 -55.20 -13.93
C ASN A 1027 14.45 -56.69 -13.66
N ASP A 1028 13.92 -57.40 -14.66
CA ASP A 1028 13.78 -58.84 -14.62
C ASP A 1028 15.14 -59.53 -14.48
N THR A 1029 15.23 -60.50 -13.57
CA THR A 1029 16.48 -61.25 -13.32
C THR A 1029 17.03 -61.94 -14.57
N TYR A 1030 16.15 -62.41 -15.47
CA TYR A 1030 16.53 -63.03 -16.74
C TYR A 1030 15.88 -62.30 -17.91
N LYS A 1031 16.70 -61.87 -18.87
CA LYS A 1031 16.29 -61.04 -20.01
C LYS A 1031 16.69 -61.67 -21.34
N PHE A 1032 15.77 -61.68 -22.29
CA PHE A 1032 16.01 -62.02 -23.69
C PHE A 1032 16.16 -60.73 -24.50
N TYR A 1033 17.40 -60.38 -24.82
CA TYR A 1033 17.72 -59.16 -25.57
C TYR A 1033 17.54 -59.33 -27.07
N ILE A 1034 16.88 -58.34 -27.68
CA ILE A 1034 16.83 -58.12 -29.12
C ILE A 1034 17.81 -57.00 -29.44
N LYS A 1035 18.70 -57.26 -30.40
CA LYS A 1035 19.78 -56.35 -30.77
C LYS A 1035 19.72 -55.96 -32.23
N ASP A 1036 20.14 -54.74 -32.53
CA ASP A 1036 20.33 -54.28 -33.91
C ASP A 1036 21.56 -54.94 -34.58
N SER A 1037 21.78 -54.64 -35.86
CA SER A 1037 22.93 -55.14 -36.62
C SER A 1037 24.29 -54.65 -36.12
N LEU A 1038 24.31 -53.62 -35.27
CA LEU A 1038 25.51 -53.06 -34.64
C LEU A 1038 25.78 -53.69 -33.26
N GLY A 1039 24.87 -54.51 -32.75
CA GLY A 1039 24.97 -55.18 -31.46
C GLY A 1039 24.40 -54.39 -30.28
N ASN A 1040 23.74 -53.25 -30.53
CA ASN A 1040 23.07 -52.47 -29.49
C ASN A 1040 21.74 -53.13 -29.13
N ASN A 1041 21.36 -53.08 -27.85
CA ASN A 1041 20.04 -53.51 -27.42
C ASN A 1041 18.98 -52.54 -27.95
N VAL A 1042 17.92 -53.08 -28.53
CA VAL A 1042 16.74 -52.31 -29.01
C VAL A 1042 15.45 -52.74 -28.33
N SER A 1043 15.46 -53.91 -27.68
CA SER A 1043 14.42 -54.36 -26.77
C SER A 1043 14.94 -55.49 -25.88
N TRP A 1044 14.28 -55.75 -24.76
CA TRP A 1044 14.33 -57.06 -24.11
C TRP A 1044 12.96 -57.53 -23.62
N LEU A 1045 12.81 -58.85 -23.52
CA LEU A 1045 11.66 -59.51 -22.90
C LEU A 1045 12.13 -60.26 -21.65
N GLY A 1046 11.43 -60.07 -20.53
CA GLY A 1046 11.89 -60.49 -19.22
C GLY A 1046 11.13 -61.68 -18.62
N SER A 1047 11.72 -62.31 -17.60
CA SER A 1047 11.18 -63.48 -16.90
C SER A 1047 9.93 -63.23 -16.03
N GLU A 1048 9.61 -61.98 -15.72
CA GLU A 1048 8.41 -61.54 -14.98
C GLU A 1048 7.29 -61.10 -15.93
N GLY A 1049 7.57 -61.10 -17.24
CA GLY A 1049 6.62 -60.71 -18.28
C GLY A 1049 6.71 -59.24 -18.67
N ASN A 1050 7.77 -58.53 -18.27
CA ASN A 1050 8.03 -57.17 -18.73
C ASN A 1050 8.62 -57.18 -20.16
N ILE A 1051 8.20 -56.24 -21.00
CA ILE A 1051 8.84 -55.96 -22.29
C ILE A 1051 9.32 -54.51 -22.26
N VAL A 1052 10.61 -54.32 -22.55
CA VAL A 1052 11.20 -52.97 -22.69
C VAL A 1052 11.56 -52.74 -24.14
N LEU A 1053 11.11 -51.62 -24.69
CA LEU A 1053 11.28 -51.20 -26.06
C LEU A 1053 12.08 -49.89 -26.09
N LYS A 1054 13.07 -49.81 -26.99
CA LYS A 1054 13.74 -48.54 -27.30
C LYS A 1054 12.83 -47.59 -28.07
N GLY A 1055 11.90 -48.14 -28.84
CA GLY A 1055 10.86 -47.43 -29.55
C GLY A 1055 9.49 -47.59 -28.89
N SER A 1056 8.43 -47.40 -29.67
CA SER A 1056 7.04 -47.49 -29.19
C SER A 1056 6.35 -48.77 -29.69
N CYS A 1057 5.20 -49.09 -29.13
CA CYS A 1057 4.33 -50.15 -29.59
C CYS A 1057 3.26 -49.61 -30.54
N PHE A 1058 3.14 -50.22 -31.72
CA PHE A 1058 2.17 -49.88 -32.73
C PHE A 1058 1.29 -51.09 -33.06
N ALA A 1059 0.00 -50.84 -33.21
CA ALA A 1059 -1.00 -51.85 -33.52
C ALA A 1059 -1.68 -51.58 -34.88
N GLN A 1060 -2.03 -52.66 -35.57
CA GLN A 1060 -2.87 -52.67 -36.77
C GLN A 1060 -2.35 -51.73 -37.88
N SER A 1061 -3.17 -50.77 -38.34
CA SER A 1061 -2.83 -49.87 -39.44
C SER A 1061 -1.70 -48.89 -39.12
N ASN A 1062 -1.29 -48.78 -37.86
CA ASN A 1062 -0.24 -47.86 -37.41
C ASN A 1062 1.15 -48.49 -37.40
N CYS A 1063 1.27 -49.78 -37.76
CA CYS A 1063 2.55 -50.47 -37.81
C CYS A 1063 3.52 -49.81 -38.79
N VAL A 1064 4.72 -49.50 -38.30
CA VAL A 1064 5.86 -49.02 -39.10
C VAL A 1064 6.35 -50.15 -40.02
N THR A 1065 6.80 -49.88 -41.24
CA THR A 1065 7.19 -50.96 -42.17
C THR A 1065 8.41 -51.76 -41.68
N ASN A 1066 8.34 -53.08 -41.73
CA ASN A 1066 9.47 -53.98 -41.45
C ASN A 1066 10.70 -53.59 -42.28
N ASP A 1067 11.79 -53.30 -41.59
CA ASP A 1067 13.04 -52.77 -42.15
C ASP A 1067 13.97 -53.86 -42.72
N GLY A 1068 13.54 -55.12 -42.72
CA GLY A 1068 14.32 -56.27 -43.16
C GLY A 1068 15.39 -56.74 -42.15
N SER A 1069 15.50 -56.10 -40.99
CA SER A 1069 16.41 -56.45 -39.88
C SER A 1069 15.66 -56.67 -38.55
N SER A 1070 14.37 -56.93 -38.63
CA SER A 1070 13.46 -57.05 -37.49
C SER A 1070 13.47 -58.45 -36.85
N PHE A 1071 13.23 -58.54 -35.55
CA PHE A 1071 12.86 -59.79 -34.86
C PHE A 1071 11.39 -60.11 -35.16
N ILE A 1072 11.13 -61.15 -35.95
CA ILE A 1072 9.79 -61.47 -36.46
C ILE A 1072 9.14 -62.59 -35.65
N ILE A 1073 7.90 -62.35 -35.23
CA ILE A 1073 6.99 -63.34 -34.64
C ILE A 1073 5.95 -63.68 -35.72
N GLY A 1074 6.03 -64.89 -36.27
CA GLY A 1074 5.12 -65.39 -37.30
C GLY A 1074 4.12 -66.42 -36.78
N ASN A 1075 3.01 -66.62 -37.51
CA ASN A 1075 2.05 -67.68 -37.23
C ASN A 1075 2.46 -69.03 -37.86
N ALA A 1076 1.64 -70.07 -37.68
CA ALA A 1076 1.87 -71.41 -38.21
C ALA A 1076 1.95 -71.51 -39.76
N THR A 1077 1.67 -70.42 -40.48
CA THR A 1077 1.80 -70.30 -41.94
C THR A 1077 2.99 -69.43 -42.38
N ASP A 1078 3.90 -69.10 -41.46
CA ASP A 1078 5.06 -68.20 -41.64
C ASP A 1078 4.69 -66.75 -42.02
N SER A 1079 3.44 -66.32 -41.84
CA SER A 1079 3.09 -64.90 -41.99
C SER A 1079 3.40 -64.14 -40.69
N THR A 1080 3.99 -62.95 -40.82
CA THR A 1080 4.23 -62.04 -39.69
C THR A 1080 2.95 -61.81 -38.90
N THR A 1081 3.07 -61.74 -37.58
CA THR A 1081 1.97 -61.46 -36.64
C THR A 1081 2.36 -60.29 -35.74
N ALA A 1082 3.63 -60.26 -35.32
CA ALA A 1082 4.26 -59.08 -34.72
C ALA A 1082 5.75 -59.04 -35.10
N PHE A 1083 6.40 -57.89 -34.95
CA PHE A 1083 7.85 -57.78 -35.06
C PHE A 1083 8.41 -56.62 -34.26
N ILE A 1084 9.69 -56.71 -33.90
CA ILE A 1084 10.45 -55.61 -33.30
C ILE A 1084 11.53 -55.18 -34.31
N ASN A 1085 11.46 -53.93 -34.76
CA ASN A 1085 12.37 -53.40 -35.79
C ASN A 1085 13.73 -52.93 -35.21
N SER A 1086 14.63 -52.43 -36.06
CA SER A 1086 15.96 -51.96 -35.63
C SER A 1086 15.95 -50.64 -34.84
N THR A 1087 14.84 -49.90 -34.82
CA THR A 1087 14.65 -48.74 -33.93
C THR A 1087 14.09 -49.14 -32.56
N GLY A 1088 13.65 -50.39 -32.41
CA GLY A 1088 13.08 -50.92 -31.18
C GLY A 1088 11.57 -50.76 -31.05
N ASP A 1089 10.86 -50.44 -32.15
CA ASP A 1089 9.41 -50.38 -32.17
C ASP A 1089 8.81 -51.78 -32.28
N LEU A 1090 7.81 -52.09 -31.44
CA LEU A 1090 7.02 -53.32 -31.50
C LEU A 1090 5.79 -53.09 -32.37
N CYS A 1091 5.73 -53.71 -33.54
CA CYS A 1091 4.55 -53.68 -34.41
C CYS A 1091 3.72 -54.97 -34.27
N ILE A 1092 2.42 -54.83 -34.00
CA ILE A 1092 1.45 -55.91 -33.87
C ILE A 1092 0.42 -55.77 -35.00
N GLU A 1093 0.40 -56.70 -35.96
CA GLU A 1093 -0.34 -56.49 -37.21
C GLU A 1093 -1.87 -56.56 -37.08
N GLN A 1094 -2.41 -57.25 -36.06
CA GLN A 1094 -3.85 -57.52 -35.94
C GLN A 1094 -4.46 -57.27 -34.54
N GLY A 1095 -3.66 -57.33 -33.46
CA GLY A 1095 -4.09 -57.08 -32.07
C GLY A 1095 -3.81 -55.66 -31.56
N ASP A 1096 -3.80 -55.49 -30.24
CA ASP A 1096 -3.49 -54.22 -29.55
C ASP A 1096 -2.19 -54.31 -28.71
N CYS A 1097 -1.74 -53.16 -28.19
CA CYS A 1097 -0.58 -53.03 -27.31
C CYS A 1097 -0.97 -53.04 -25.82
N SER A 1098 -1.96 -53.87 -25.42
CA SER A 1098 -2.39 -53.92 -24.02
C SER A 1098 -1.36 -54.59 -23.10
N ASP A 1099 -1.22 -54.05 -21.89
CA ASP A 1099 -0.39 -54.60 -20.81
C ASP A 1099 -1.25 -55.02 -19.60
N LEU A 1100 -0.62 -55.57 -18.54
CA LEU A 1100 -1.25 -55.88 -17.24
C LEU A 1100 -2.39 -56.91 -17.22
N SER A 1101 -2.12 -58.15 -17.65
CA SER A 1101 -3.02 -59.28 -17.46
C SER A 1101 -2.75 -60.04 -16.16
N THR A 1102 -3.79 -60.33 -15.38
CA THR A 1102 -3.69 -61.15 -14.15
C THR A 1102 -3.24 -62.59 -14.41
N SER A 1103 -3.37 -63.08 -15.65
CA SER A 1103 -2.86 -64.39 -16.05
C SER A 1103 -2.79 -64.52 -17.57
N CYS A 1104 -1.66 -64.97 -18.10
CA CYS A 1104 -1.53 -65.24 -19.53
C CYS A 1104 -1.82 -66.71 -19.87
N ASN A 1105 -3.00 -66.96 -20.47
CA ASN A 1105 -3.44 -68.27 -20.94
C ASN A 1105 -3.42 -68.36 -22.48
N PRO A 1106 -2.26 -68.68 -23.08
CA PRO A 1106 -2.10 -68.72 -24.53
C PRO A 1106 -2.88 -69.87 -25.17
N THR A 1107 -3.36 -69.64 -26.40
CA THR A 1107 -3.83 -70.69 -27.32
C THR A 1107 -2.68 -71.59 -27.77
N SER A 1108 -2.96 -72.78 -28.33
CA SER A 1108 -1.92 -73.77 -28.71
C SER A 1108 -0.84 -73.25 -29.68
N ASP A 1109 -1.12 -72.16 -30.38
CA ASP A 1109 -0.32 -71.68 -31.53
C ASP A 1109 0.30 -70.28 -31.27
N ALA A 1110 0.41 -69.84 -30.02
CA ALA A 1110 0.97 -68.53 -29.65
C ALA A 1110 2.50 -68.57 -29.51
N PHE A 1111 3.17 -67.41 -29.71
CA PHE A 1111 4.52 -67.18 -29.22
C PHE A 1111 4.45 -66.93 -27.72
N ILE A 1112 5.16 -67.72 -26.91
CA ILE A 1112 5.00 -67.72 -25.45
C ILE A 1112 6.35 -67.60 -24.78
N ILE A 1113 6.44 -66.70 -23.81
CA ILE A 1113 7.54 -66.60 -22.86
C ILE A 1113 7.10 -67.24 -21.55
N LYS A 1114 7.94 -68.13 -21.03
CA LYS A 1114 7.71 -68.83 -19.76
C LYS A 1114 8.83 -68.53 -18.78
N ASN A 1115 8.48 -68.42 -17.50
CA ASN A 1115 9.47 -68.32 -16.43
C ASN A 1115 10.04 -69.70 -16.04
N SER A 1116 11.00 -69.72 -15.12
CA SER A 1116 11.66 -70.93 -14.64
C SER A 1116 10.73 -71.94 -13.95
N SER A 1117 9.54 -71.51 -13.52
CA SER A 1117 8.47 -72.36 -12.98
C SER A 1117 7.54 -72.92 -14.06
N SER A 1118 7.86 -72.71 -15.35
CA SER A 1118 7.03 -73.06 -16.52
C SER A 1118 5.69 -72.32 -16.62
N ALA A 1119 5.49 -71.26 -15.83
CA ALA A 1119 4.33 -70.39 -15.95
C ALA A 1119 4.50 -69.46 -17.15
N ASN A 1120 3.41 -69.20 -17.90
CA ASN A 1120 3.43 -68.25 -19.01
C ASN A 1120 3.40 -66.82 -18.44
N VAL A 1121 4.35 -65.99 -18.87
CA VAL A 1121 4.50 -64.61 -18.38
C VAL A 1121 4.29 -63.57 -19.49
N ALA A 1122 4.46 -63.96 -20.74
CA ALA A 1122 4.03 -63.16 -21.88
C ALA A 1122 3.60 -64.06 -23.04
N TYR A 1123 2.65 -63.64 -23.86
CA TYR A 1123 2.42 -64.25 -25.16
C TYR A 1123 1.94 -63.25 -26.21
N ILE A 1124 2.13 -63.61 -27.48
CA ILE A 1124 1.43 -63.02 -28.63
C ILE A 1124 0.73 -64.15 -29.37
N ASN A 1125 -0.60 -64.09 -29.47
CA ASN A 1125 -1.40 -65.18 -30.07
C ASN A 1125 -1.48 -65.05 -31.61
N TYR A 1126 -2.17 -65.98 -32.28
CA TYR A 1126 -2.28 -65.97 -33.74
C TYR A 1126 -3.07 -64.78 -34.31
N ASN A 1127 -3.92 -64.14 -33.50
CA ASN A 1127 -4.65 -62.91 -33.84
C ASN A 1127 -3.81 -61.66 -33.54
N GLY A 1128 -2.60 -61.81 -33.00
CA GLY A 1128 -1.74 -60.69 -32.60
C GLY A 1128 -2.09 -60.10 -31.24
N ASP A 1129 -2.96 -60.70 -30.43
CA ASP A 1129 -3.23 -60.15 -29.09
C ASP A 1129 -2.02 -60.35 -28.18
N LEU A 1130 -1.50 -59.26 -27.62
CA LEU A 1130 -0.45 -59.25 -26.62
C LEU A 1130 -1.05 -59.54 -25.23
N CYS A 1131 -0.35 -60.36 -24.45
CA CYS A 1131 -0.64 -60.54 -23.03
C CYS A 1131 0.65 -60.53 -22.25
N LEU A 1132 0.71 -59.73 -21.19
CA LEU A 1132 1.84 -59.63 -20.27
C LEU A 1132 1.35 -59.85 -18.83
N THR A 1133 2.08 -60.65 -18.05
CA THR A 1133 1.91 -60.66 -16.57
C THR A 1133 2.67 -59.51 -15.91
N GLY A 1134 3.64 -58.93 -16.62
CA GLY A 1134 4.30 -57.66 -16.29
C GLY A 1134 3.70 -56.49 -17.07
N ARG A 1135 4.51 -55.46 -17.33
CA ARG A 1135 4.14 -54.25 -18.08
C ARG A 1135 4.91 -54.11 -19.39
N LEU A 1136 4.34 -53.32 -20.30
CA LEU A 1136 5.00 -52.87 -21.52
C LEU A 1136 5.64 -51.51 -21.26
N TYR A 1137 6.94 -51.38 -21.53
CA TYR A 1137 7.71 -50.16 -21.31
C TYR A 1137 8.24 -49.66 -22.65
N GLU A 1138 7.69 -48.54 -23.10
CA GLU A 1138 8.01 -47.92 -24.38
C GLU A 1138 9.05 -46.80 -24.21
N ASN A 1139 9.74 -46.45 -25.29
CA ASN A 1139 10.73 -45.36 -25.34
C ASN A 1139 11.78 -45.40 -24.20
N SER A 1140 12.07 -46.61 -23.73
CA SER A 1140 12.90 -46.90 -22.56
C SER A 1140 14.30 -47.36 -23.00
N ASN A 1141 15.26 -47.47 -22.09
CA ASN A 1141 16.60 -47.97 -22.43
C ASN A 1141 16.70 -49.50 -22.18
N PRO A 1142 16.76 -50.36 -23.21
CA PRO A 1142 16.73 -51.81 -23.03
C PRO A 1142 18.08 -52.42 -22.59
#